data_AF-A0A2M9K8C6-F1
#
_entry.id   AF-A0A2M9K8C6-F1
#
_cell.length_a   1.000
_cell.length_b   1.000
_cell.length_c   1.000
_cell.angle_alpha   90.00
_cell.angle_beta   90.00
_cell.angle_gamma   90.00
#
_symmetry.space_group_name_H-M   'P 1'
#
loop_
_entity.id
_entity.type
_entity.pdbx_description
1 polymer ?
#
loop_
_entity_poly.entity_id
_entity_poly.type
_entity_poly.pdbx_seq_one_letter_code
_entity_poly.pdbx_strand_id
1 'polypeptide(L)'
;MADWGETPEVDWPARPDTSLALNRLGTFDWDLDSGQMHLDDTALEVLDLRPDEFSGTASGLGPRIAPGEGARLDARVAQALKDGRSHYGAYFRSRLRDGTPTWTHIQGHILRGPDGRPYRIIGIVRDAAHDPAEPGAGGEEAEGRRRMTGVVERTAAILAHARTVSDVTDTLKDPGALGHLGAISVMLGIVDGARVHLVAEGQLGSYVPEIEYTRIDAAFPMSEAVRTMQAVYLASREEFQLRYPQLWPYIEPLSVRSGVYLPLIAQGRPVGALGLLYAREGDFTAEERNLLVALGSGIAQSLQRAMLFEQEHDLAEGLQRAMLPRRIPEIPGALIAVRYRAARMGRDIGGDWYDVIPLGDGRVGVMIGDVEGHDTDATAVMGQLRIALRAYVAEGHTPGTAMARAAGFLRELETERFATCTYAEIDLGTGMLHIVRAGHLDPVVRRGDGSCHRIQVAGGLPLGLPQGEQSVGGSGYPVTSLEMHPGDTLVLCTDGLIERPGGDPETGMRELMESVRTGPVDVEELADLLCDMVGDAGGGDDMALLLLRRRGTPAPRGGGPLRVRLSPGDPDGPAMARHLIRAAVAAWGAREQADEVVLAADELMTNALVHTDGGAQISLRLTADGRIRIEVEDGSSALPQRREAGDWAVSGRGLLLVDRLAVAWGVEPRGGGKSVWCEFAVPAPPA
;
A
#
# COMPACT_ATOMS: atom_id res chain seq x y z
N MET A 1 -43.21 -42.44 23.07
CA MET A 1 -42.68 -41.45 22.11
C MET A 1 -43.73 -41.24 21.05
N ALA A 2 -44.33 -40.08 20.84
CA ALA A 2 -44.58 -38.88 21.63
C ALA A 2 -45.86 -38.34 20.99
N ASP A 3 -46.94 -38.18 21.75
CA ASP A 3 -48.20 -37.66 21.23
C ASP A 3 -48.10 -36.12 21.28
N TRP A 4 -47.90 -35.52 20.10
CA TRP A 4 -47.83 -34.08 19.91
C TRP A 4 -49.15 -33.62 19.28
N GLY A 5 -49.86 -32.75 19.99
CA GLY A 5 -50.87 -31.89 19.35
C GLY A 5 -52.14 -31.64 20.16
N GLU A 6 -52.03 -31.42 21.48
CA GLU A 6 -53.08 -30.65 22.16
C GLU A 6 -53.13 -29.26 21.52
N THR A 7 -54.24 -28.97 20.85
CA THR A 7 -54.61 -27.60 20.47
C THR A 7 -54.56 -26.73 21.72
N PRO A 8 -53.83 -25.60 21.73
CA PRO A 8 -53.79 -24.74 22.91
C PRO A 8 -55.21 -24.30 23.23
N GLU A 9 -55.65 -24.58 24.46
CA GLU A 9 -56.91 -24.10 25.00
C GLU A 9 -56.92 -22.57 24.83
N VAL A 10 -57.79 -22.07 23.96
CA VAL A 10 -57.79 -20.65 23.58
C VAL A 10 -58.43 -19.88 24.73
N ASP A 11 -57.62 -19.39 25.66
CA ASP A 11 -58.03 -18.43 26.70
C ASP A 11 -58.40 -17.10 26.00
N TRP A 12 -59.64 -17.01 25.52
CA TRP A 12 -60.23 -15.86 24.84
C TRP A 12 -61.57 -15.48 25.49
N PRO A 13 -61.76 -14.20 25.85
CA PRO A 13 -60.78 -13.11 25.80
C PRO A 13 -59.70 -13.26 26.87
N ALA A 14 -58.49 -12.77 26.59
CA ALA A 14 -57.38 -12.75 27.53
C ALA A 14 -57.77 -11.97 28.79
N ARG A 15 -57.58 -12.57 29.96
CA ARG A 15 -57.87 -11.90 31.24
C ARG A 15 -56.76 -10.90 31.59
N PRO A 16 -57.08 -9.66 32.01
CA PRO A 16 -56.07 -8.68 32.37
C PRO A 16 -55.28 -9.14 33.61
N ASP A 17 -53.94 -9.02 33.56
CA ASP A 17 -53.09 -9.21 34.74
C ASP A 17 -53.51 -8.23 35.85
N THR A 18 -53.55 -8.70 37.11
CA THR A 18 -53.96 -7.88 38.26
C THR A 18 -53.14 -6.60 38.41
N SER A 19 -51.90 -6.59 37.89
CA SER A 19 -51.01 -5.42 37.83
C SER A 19 -51.43 -4.35 36.80
N LEU A 20 -52.12 -4.71 35.72
CA LEU A 20 -52.60 -3.77 34.69
C LEU A 20 -53.83 -3.01 35.16
N ALA A 21 -54.77 -3.71 35.80
CA ALA A 21 -55.98 -3.14 36.39
C ALA A 21 -55.66 -2.11 37.50
N LEU A 22 -54.64 -2.36 38.32
CA LEU A 22 -54.19 -1.44 39.39
C LEU A 22 -53.59 -0.12 38.84
N ASN A 23 -53.16 -0.08 37.58
CA ASN A 23 -52.51 1.08 36.95
C ASN A 23 -53.40 1.84 35.95
N ARG A 24 -54.72 1.56 35.91
CA ARG A 24 -55.67 2.16 34.94
C ARG A 24 -55.25 1.97 33.47
N LEU A 25 -54.61 0.84 33.17
CA LEU A 25 -54.29 0.42 31.81
C LEU A 25 -55.36 -0.58 31.38
N GLY A 26 -56.17 -0.20 30.39
CA GLY A 26 -57.14 -1.11 29.80
C GLY A 26 -56.49 -2.10 28.86
N THR A 27 -57.10 -3.25 28.67
CA THR A 27 -56.66 -4.28 27.73
C THR A 27 -57.63 -4.43 26.58
N PHE A 28 -57.08 -4.79 25.43
CA PHE A 28 -57.87 -5.25 24.30
C PHE A 28 -57.33 -6.56 23.79
N ASP A 29 -58.24 -7.34 23.22
CA ASP A 29 -57.94 -8.60 22.58
C ASP A 29 -58.70 -8.61 21.26
N TRP A 30 -57.99 -8.81 20.15
CA TRP A 30 -58.56 -8.76 18.81
C TRP A 30 -58.23 -10.02 18.05
N ASP A 31 -59.26 -10.81 17.76
CA ASP A 31 -59.21 -11.99 16.90
C ASP A 31 -59.31 -11.51 15.46
N LEU A 32 -58.24 -11.74 14.70
CA LEU A 32 -58.13 -11.29 13.31
C LEU A 32 -58.90 -12.21 12.36
N ASP A 33 -59.17 -13.44 12.75
CA ASP A 33 -59.89 -14.43 11.93
C ASP A 33 -61.41 -14.19 12.00
N SER A 34 -61.94 -13.95 13.21
CA SER A 34 -63.37 -13.65 13.40
C SER A 34 -63.70 -12.16 13.29
N GLY A 35 -62.69 -11.29 13.40
CA GLY A 35 -62.85 -9.83 13.45
C GLY A 35 -63.39 -9.31 14.78
N GLN A 36 -63.60 -10.18 15.77
CA GLN A 36 -64.11 -9.80 17.09
C GLN A 36 -63.02 -9.17 17.94
N MET A 37 -63.38 -8.06 18.59
CA MET A 37 -62.51 -7.33 19.50
C MET A 37 -63.20 -7.24 20.86
N HIS A 38 -62.50 -7.68 21.90
CA HIS A 38 -62.89 -7.52 23.28
C HIS A 38 -62.10 -6.37 23.91
N LEU A 39 -62.79 -5.56 24.70
CA LEU A 39 -62.22 -4.51 25.53
C LEU A 39 -62.59 -4.82 26.98
N ASP A 40 -61.65 -4.70 27.90
CA ASP A 40 -61.99 -4.76 29.32
C ASP A 40 -62.69 -3.46 29.79
N ASP A 41 -63.25 -3.50 30.99
CA ASP A 41 -63.97 -2.35 31.56
C ASP A 41 -63.09 -1.10 31.62
N THR A 42 -61.80 -1.27 31.92
CA THR A 42 -60.83 -0.16 31.98
C THR A 42 -60.55 0.43 30.60
N ALA A 43 -60.48 -0.38 29.54
CA ALA A 43 -60.31 0.10 28.16
C ALA A 43 -61.56 0.84 27.66
N LEU A 44 -62.75 0.36 28.03
CA LEU A 44 -64.00 1.06 27.77
C LEU A 44 -64.04 2.42 28.48
N GLU A 45 -63.56 2.50 29.73
CA GLU A 45 -63.42 3.77 30.46
C GLU A 45 -62.44 4.74 29.78
N VAL A 46 -61.26 4.26 29.37
CA VAL A 46 -60.24 5.08 28.68
C VAL A 46 -60.76 5.66 27.36
N LEU A 47 -61.58 4.91 26.63
CA LEU A 47 -62.18 5.33 25.36
C LEU A 47 -63.53 6.04 25.54
N ASP A 48 -63.97 6.24 26.79
CA ASP A 48 -65.27 6.79 27.18
C ASP A 48 -66.45 6.12 26.43
N LEU A 49 -66.40 4.78 26.36
CA LEU A 49 -67.41 3.90 25.77
C LEU A 49 -68.22 3.19 26.86
N ARG A 50 -69.51 3.01 26.61
CA ARG A 50 -70.31 2.07 27.42
C ARG A 50 -70.31 0.68 26.76
N PRO A 51 -70.45 -0.41 27.54
CA PRO A 51 -70.51 -1.76 26.99
C PRO A 51 -71.60 -1.97 25.93
N ASP A 52 -72.72 -1.25 26.02
CA ASP A 52 -73.83 -1.30 25.06
C ASP A 52 -73.58 -0.47 23.78
N GLU A 53 -72.60 0.43 23.78
CA GLU A 53 -72.21 1.26 22.63
C GLU A 53 -71.13 0.61 21.76
N PHE A 54 -70.36 -0.34 22.32
CA PHE A 54 -69.27 -1.01 21.62
C PHE A 54 -69.77 -2.24 20.86
N SER A 55 -69.58 -2.26 19.53
CA SER A 55 -70.08 -3.33 18.66
C SER A 55 -69.28 -4.64 18.72
N GLY A 56 -68.28 -4.74 19.59
CA GLY A 56 -67.41 -5.92 19.70
C GLY A 56 -66.47 -6.12 18.51
N THR A 57 -66.17 -5.06 17.75
CA THR A 57 -65.28 -5.09 16.58
C THR A 57 -64.42 -3.82 16.53
N ALA A 58 -63.26 -3.88 15.87
CA ALA A 58 -62.36 -2.73 15.77
C ALA A 58 -63.01 -1.51 15.09
N SER A 59 -63.87 -1.71 14.08
CA SER A 59 -64.65 -0.63 13.45
C SER A 59 -65.65 0.03 14.42
N GLY A 60 -66.08 -0.67 15.47
CA GLY A 60 -66.92 -0.15 16.53
C GLY A 60 -66.28 0.98 17.35
N LEU A 61 -64.95 1.14 17.28
CA LEU A 61 -64.23 2.25 17.88
C LEU A 61 -64.35 3.56 17.10
N GLY A 62 -64.78 3.49 15.83
CA GLY A 62 -64.85 4.63 14.91
C GLY A 62 -65.49 5.91 15.47
N PRO A 63 -66.64 5.84 16.18
CA PRO A 63 -67.28 7.04 16.76
C PRO A 63 -66.45 7.79 17.80
N ARG A 64 -65.48 7.11 18.45
CA ARG A 64 -64.58 7.66 19.47
C ARG A 64 -63.20 7.99 18.94
N ILE A 65 -62.87 7.62 17.71
CA ILE A 65 -61.62 8.02 17.07
C ILE A 65 -61.85 9.36 16.36
N ALA A 66 -60.93 10.32 16.53
CA ALA A 66 -61.07 11.61 15.87
C ALA A 66 -61.03 11.48 14.33
N PRO A 67 -61.70 12.38 13.58
CA PRO A 67 -61.69 12.34 12.12
C PRO A 67 -60.26 12.33 11.55
N GLY A 68 -59.97 11.40 10.65
CA GLY A 68 -58.63 11.21 10.03
C GLY A 68 -57.68 10.29 10.81
N GLU A 69 -57.90 10.09 12.12
CA GLU A 69 -57.04 9.21 12.95
C GLU A 69 -57.30 7.72 12.67
N GLY A 70 -58.52 7.34 12.31
CA GLY A 70 -58.89 5.95 12.01
C GLY A 70 -58.06 5.35 10.87
N ALA A 71 -57.99 6.06 9.73
CA ALA A 71 -57.19 5.61 8.58
C ALA A 71 -55.69 5.51 8.92
N ARG A 72 -55.19 6.39 9.81
CA ARG A 72 -53.80 6.38 10.27
C ARG A 72 -53.50 5.17 11.16
N LEU A 73 -54.43 4.81 12.04
CA LEU A 73 -54.34 3.61 12.87
C LEU A 73 -54.42 2.34 12.02
N ASP A 74 -55.36 2.27 11.09
CA ASP A 74 -55.50 1.14 10.17
C ASP A 74 -54.24 0.92 9.35
N ALA A 75 -53.65 1.99 8.79
CA ALA A 75 -52.40 1.93 8.06
C ALA A 75 -51.23 1.45 8.94
N ARG A 76 -51.15 1.89 10.20
CA ARG A 76 -50.14 1.46 11.18
C ARG A 76 -50.25 -0.03 11.49
N VAL A 77 -51.46 -0.52 11.73
CA VAL A 77 -51.70 -1.95 12.01
C VAL A 77 -51.41 -2.78 10.76
N ALA A 78 -51.91 -2.37 9.59
CA ALA A 78 -51.66 -3.06 8.33
C ALA A 78 -50.16 -3.15 8.00
N GLN A 79 -49.41 -2.07 8.22
CA GLN A 79 -47.96 -2.08 8.02
C GLN A 79 -47.25 -3.01 9.01
N ALA A 80 -47.64 -3.01 10.29
CA ALA A 80 -47.05 -3.91 11.29
C ALA A 80 -47.32 -5.40 10.96
N LEU A 81 -48.52 -5.70 10.45
CA LEU A 81 -48.88 -7.05 9.99
C LEU A 81 -48.03 -7.47 8.77
N LYS A 82 -47.85 -6.56 7.79
CA LYS A 82 -47.07 -6.78 6.56
C LYS A 82 -45.57 -6.93 6.81
N ASP A 83 -45.00 -6.10 7.69
CA ASP A 83 -43.57 -6.10 8.03
C ASP A 83 -43.14 -7.31 8.87
N GLY A 84 -44.08 -8.16 9.30
CA GLY A 84 -43.77 -9.29 10.18
C GLY A 84 -43.42 -8.89 11.62
N ARG A 85 -43.72 -7.64 12.04
CA ARG A 85 -43.40 -7.18 13.40
C ARG A 85 -44.22 -7.94 14.43
N SER A 86 -43.63 -8.14 15.61
CA SER A 86 -44.29 -8.75 16.76
C SER A 86 -45.07 -7.74 17.61
N HIS A 87 -44.82 -6.44 17.45
CA HIS A 87 -45.46 -5.39 18.25
C HIS A 87 -45.68 -4.10 17.43
N TYR A 88 -46.69 -3.34 17.82
CA TYR A 88 -46.87 -1.95 17.38
C TYR A 88 -47.37 -1.08 18.53
N GLY A 89 -47.13 0.23 18.43
CA GLY A 89 -47.71 1.22 19.32
C GLY A 89 -48.10 2.48 18.54
N ALA A 90 -49.13 3.17 18.99
CA ALA A 90 -49.61 4.40 18.38
C ALA A 90 -50.25 5.32 19.42
N TYR A 91 -49.96 6.61 19.30
CA TYR A 91 -50.73 7.68 19.95
C TYR A 91 -51.73 8.20 18.95
N PHE A 92 -52.99 8.33 19.35
CA PHE A 92 -54.05 8.88 18.52
C PHE A 92 -54.99 9.76 19.34
N ARG A 93 -55.71 10.63 18.65
CA ARG A 93 -56.74 11.45 19.28
C ARG A 93 -58.04 10.67 19.33
N SER A 94 -58.54 10.43 20.53
CA SER A 94 -59.89 9.95 20.77
C SER A 94 -60.80 11.12 21.16
N ARG A 95 -62.11 10.87 21.21
CA ARG A 95 -63.13 11.86 21.51
C ARG A 95 -64.05 11.33 22.60
N LEU A 96 -64.07 12.06 23.71
CA LEU A 96 -64.99 11.80 24.82
C LEU A 96 -66.45 12.03 24.40
N ARG A 97 -67.41 11.56 25.20
CA ARG A 97 -68.85 11.69 24.94
C ARG A 97 -69.34 13.13 24.85
N ASP A 98 -68.66 14.06 25.52
CA ASP A 98 -68.93 15.49 25.45
C ASP A 98 -68.34 16.17 24.21
N GLY A 99 -67.59 15.43 23.37
CA GLY A 99 -66.94 15.93 22.17
C GLY A 99 -65.51 16.43 22.38
N THR A 100 -65.01 16.45 23.62
CA THR A 100 -63.66 16.89 23.96
C THR A 100 -62.63 15.91 23.38
N PRO A 101 -61.62 16.38 22.63
CA PRO A 101 -60.54 15.53 22.17
C PRO A 101 -59.61 15.18 23.33
N THR A 102 -59.22 13.91 23.44
CA THR A 102 -58.21 13.44 24.39
C THR A 102 -57.17 12.58 23.68
N TRP A 103 -55.98 12.44 24.28
CA TRP A 103 -54.92 11.59 23.74
C TRP A 103 -55.03 10.19 24.31
N THR A 104 -54.94 9.20 23.44
CA THR A 104 -54.95 7.78 23.82
C THR A 104 -53.73 7.10 23.21
N HIS A 105 -53.08 6.27 24.01
CA HIS A 105 -51.99 5.41 23.55
C HIS A 105 -52.45 3.95 23.51
N ILE A 106 -52.21 3.29 22.37
CA ILE A 106 -52.44 1.86 22.19
C ILE A 106 -51.13 1.15 21.88
N GLN A 107 -50.95 -0.03 22.46
CA GLN A 107 -49.84 -0.92 22.15
C GLN A 107 -50.35 -2.34 21.98
N GLY A 108 -50.11 -2.95 20.82
CA GLY A 108 -50.55 -4.31 20.50
C GLY A 108 -49.38 -5.25 20.21
N HIS A 109 -49.45 -6.45 20.76
CA HIS A 109 -48.61 -7.60 20.44
C HIS A 109 -49.35 -8.51 19.45
N ILE A 110 -48.68 -8.90 18.36
CA ILE A 110 -49.28 -9.67 17.27
C ILE A 110 -48.85 -11.13 17.43
N LEU A 111 -49.83 -12.01 17.71
CA LEU A 111 -49.65 -13.45 17.79
C LEU A 111 -49.80 -14.09 16.40
N ARG A 112 -48.87 -14.98 16.08
CA ARG A 112 -48.79 -15.67 14.78
C ARG A 112 -48.81 -17.17 14.97
N GLY A 113 -49.47 -17.87 14.05
CA GLY A 113 -49.52 -19.33 14.04
C GLY A 113 -48.19 -19.95 13.60
N PRO A 114 -48.06 -21.29 13.64
CA PRO A 114 -46.87 -22.01 13.18
C PRO A 114 -46.52 -21.77 11.70
N ASP A 115 -47.48 -21.32 10.89
CA ASP A 115 -47.34 -20.94 9.49
C ASP A 115 -46.95 -19.46 9.29
N GLY A 116 -46.71 -18.72 10.37
CA GLY A 116 -46.33 -17.31 10.37
C GLY A 116 -47.49 -16.33 10.14
N ARG A 117 -48.72 -16.83 9.95
CA ARG A 117 -49.90 -15.98 9.73
C ARG A 117 -50.35 -15.34 11.04
N PRO A 118 -50.62 -14.02 11.07
CA PRO A 118 -51.13 -13.36 12.26
C PRO A 118 -52.60 -13.74 12.45
N TYR A 119 -52.97 -14.22 13.64
CA TYR A 119 -54.34 -14.65 13.95
C TYR A 119 -54.96 -13.85 15.10
N ARG A 120 -54.15 -13.18 15.94
CA ARG A 120 -54.64 -12.48 17.14
C ARG A 120 -53.75 -11.31 17.53
N ILE A 121 -54.33 -10.24 18.07
CA ILE A 121 -53.61 -9.09 18.62
C ILE A 121 -54.07 -8.85 20.05
N ILE A 122 -53.15 -8.92 21.01
CA ILE A 122 -53.43 -8.62 22.42
C ILE A 122 -52.68 -7.35 22.77
N GLY A 123 -53.31 -6.41 23.45
CA GLY A 123 -52.66 -5.15 23.77
C GLY A 123 -53.29 -4.37 24.89
N ILE A 124 -52.74 -3.18 25.10
CA ILE A 124 -53.16 -2.23 26.13
C ILE A 124 -53.59 -0.91 25.50
N VAL A 125 -54.56 -0.26 26.16
CA VAL A 125 -55.04 1.10 25.86
C VAL A 125 -54.95 1.93 27.14
N ARG A 126 -54.40 3.14 27.04
CA ARG A 126 -54.30 4.05 28.18
C ARG A 126 -54.57 5.50 27.81
N ASP A 127 -55.07 6.24 28.79
CA ASP A 127 -55.16 7.70 28.71
C ASP A 127 -53.74 8.29 28.68
N ALA A 128 -53.50 9.17 27.73
CA ALA A 128 -52.23 9.85 27.50
C ALA A 128 -52.38 11.38 27.59
N ALA A 129 -53.49 11.91 28.14
CA ALA A 129 -53.74 13.34 28.28
C ALA A 129 -52.71 14.10 29.14
N HIS A 130 -52.02 13.40 30.06
CA HIS A 130 -51.05 13.98 30.99
C HIS A 130 -49.62 13.42 30.82
N ASP A 131 -49.36 12.70 29.72
CA ASP A 131 -48.04 12.15 29.46
C ASP A 131 -47.10 13.30 29.00
N PRO A 132 -45.96 13.56 29.67
CA PRO A 132 -45.01 14.60 29.24
C PRO A 132 -44.41 14.33 27.85
N ALA A 133 -44.67 13.15 27.27
CA ALA A 133 -44.45 12.81 25.88
C ALA A 133 -45.58 13.29 24.94
N GLU A 134 -46.06 14.54 25.06
CA GLU A 134 -46.99 15.13 24.09
C GLU A 134 -46.36 15.20 22.68
N PRO A 135 -46.99 14.65 21.63
CA PRO A 135 -46.58 14.85 20.23
C PRO A 135 -47.03 16.20 19.65
N GLY A 136 -47.70 17.06 20.43
CA GLY A 136 -48.45 18.22 19.93
C GLY A 136 -47.73 19.57 19.94
N ALA A 137 -46.71 19.76 20.79
CA ALA A 137 -45.98 21.03 20.89
C ALA A 137 -44.51 20.95 20.46
N GLY A 138 -43.98 19.76 20.13
CA GLY A 138 -42.59 19.57 19.69
C GLY A 138 -42.37 18.36 18.76
N GLY A 139 -43.44 17.77 18.20
CA GLY A 139 -43.37 16.57 17.37
C GLY A 139 -42.64 16.79 16.04
N GLU A 140 -42.90 17.91 15.36
CA GLU A 140 -42.19 18.27 14.13
C GLU A 140 -40.73 18.66 14.41
N GLU A 141 -40.43 19.31 15.55
CA GLU A 141 -39.07 19.64 15.94
C GLU A 141 -38.28 18.42 16.40
N ALA A 142 -38.88 17.44 17.07
CA ALA A 142 -38.22 16.22 17.51
C ALA A 142 -38.03 15.21 16.38
N GLU A 143 -39.02 15.07 15.49
CA GLU A 143 -38.91 14.24 14.30
C GLU A 143 -38.03 14.90 13.24
N GLY A 144 -38.12 16.23 13.09
CA GLY A 144 -37.20 17.06 12.32
C GLY A 144 -35.79 16.94 12.85
N ARG A 145 -35.56 17.04 14.16
CA ARG A 145 -34.25 16.83 14.82
C ARG A 145 -33.73 15.41 14.66
N ARG A 146 -34.57 14.37 14.69
CA ARG A 146 -34.16 12.99 14.36
C ARG A 146 -33.78 12.82 12.89
N ARG A 147 -34.54 13.43 11.97
CA ARG A 147 -34.16 13.49 10.54
C ARG A 147 -32.85 14.25 10.36
N MET A 148 -32.66 15.33 11.11
CA MET A 148 -31.45 16.18 11.14
C MET A 148 -30.23 15.39 11.56
N THR A 149 -30.31 14.77 12.74
CA THR A 149 -29.27 13.91 13.28
C THR A 149 -28.98 12.77 12.32
N GLY A 150 -30.01 12.15 11.73
CA GLY A 150 -29.84 11.07 10.76
C GLY A 150 -29.21 11.47 9.41
N VAL A 151 -29.31 12.74 8.98
CA VAL A 151 -28.60 13.24 7.79
C VAL A 151 -27.14 13.52 8.15
N VAL A 152 -26.89 14.22 9.27
CA VAL A 152 -25.52 14.51 9.75
C VAL A 152 -24.75 13.23 10.03
N GLU A 153 -25.35 12.26 10.73
CA GLU A 153 -24.72 10.97 11.06
C GLU A 153 -24.39 10.16 9.81
N ARG A 154 -25.28 10.12 8.81
CA ARG A 154 -25.00 9.43 7.55
C ARG A 154 -23.88 10.11 6.77
N THR A 155 -23.93 11.43 6.61
CA THR A 155 -22.86 12.17 5.94
C THR A 155 -21.53 12.01 6.68
N ALA A 156 -21.53 12.07 8.02
CA ALA A 156 -20.35 11.85 8.84
C ALA A 156 -19.83 10.41 8.71
N ALA A 157 -20.70 9.40 8.63
CA ALA A 157 -20.31 8.00 8.45
C ALA A 157 -19.70 7.75 7.07
N ILE A 158 -20.25 8.32 6.00
CA ILE A 158 -19.67 8.20 4.65
C ILE A 158 -18.31 8.91 4.61
N LEU A 159 -18.22 10.12 5.16
CA LEU A 159 -16.99 10.90 5.24
C LEU A 159 -15.98 10.39 6.28
N ALA A 160 -16.32 9.42 7.12
CA ALA A 160 -15.39 8.83 8.09
C ALA A 160 -14.34 7.96 7.39
N HIS A 161 -14.67 7.41 6.21
CA HIS A 161 -13.78 6.54 5.44
C HIS A 161 -12.94 7.27 4.39
N ALA A 162 -13.20 8.56 4.15
CA ALA A 162 -12.42 9.36 3.23
C ALA A 162 -10.99 9.59 3.77
N ARG A 163 -9.98 9.22 2.98
CA ARG A 163 -8.55 9.37 3.34
C ARG A 163 -7.89 10.54 2.60
N THR A 164 -8.37 10.85 1.40
CA THR A 164 -7.88 11.93 0.56
C THR A 164 -8.92 13.04 0.41
N VAL A 165 -8.46 14.22 0.00
CA VAL A 165 -9.33 15.33 -0.40
C VAL A 165 -10.23 14.92 -1.57
N SER A 166 -9.72 14.08 -2.47
CA SER A 166 -10.51 13.52 -3.58
C SER A 166 -11.63 12.63 -3.05
N ASP A 167 -11.38 11.77 -2.06
CA ASP A 167 -12.42 10.90 -1.48
C ASP A 167 -13.57 11.73 -0.86
N VAL A 168 -13.21 12.82 -0.16
CA VAL A 168 -14.19 13.77 0.40
C VAL A 168 -14.97 14.43 -0.73
N THR A 169 -14.29 14.86 -1.78
CA THR A 169 -14.86 15.50 -2.96
C THR A 169 -15.82 14.57 -3.72
N ASP A 170 -15.41 13.34 -3.96
CA ASP A 170 -16.20 12.33 -4.69
C ASP A 170 -17.42 11.91 -3.90
N THR A 171 -17.28 11.79 -2.57
CA THR A 171 -18.41 11.60 -1.66
C THR A 171 -19.44 12.74 -1.77
N LEU A 172 -18.98 13.99 -1.87
CA LEU A 172 -19.89 15.15 -1.99
C LEU A 172 -20.52 15.28 -3.38
N LYS A 173 -19.88 14.74 -4.42
CA LYS A 173 -20.40 14.68 -5.79
C LYS A 173 -21.43 13.57 -5.99
N ASP A 174 -21.48 12.57 -5.11
CA ASP A 174 -22.44 11.47 -5.21
C ASP A 174 -23.90 12.01 -5.19
N PRO A 175 -24.70 11.77 -6.25
CA PRO A 175 -26.11 12.14 -6.31
C PRO A 175 -26.93 11.63 -5.12
N GLY A 176 -26.54 10.49 -4.53
CA GLY A 176 -27.15 9.93 -3.32
C GLY A 176 -26.89 10.77 -2.06
N ALA A 177 -25.70 11.35 -1.92
CA ALA A 177 -25.36 12.26 -0.84
C ALA A 177 -26.07 13.62 -1.02
N LEU A 178 -26.16 14.11 -2.25
CA LEU A 178 -26.84 15.36 -2.64
C LEU A 178 -28.35 15.31 -2.44
N GLY A 179 -28.98 14.18 -2.77
CA GLY A 179 -30.43 13.98 -2.68
C GLY A 179 -31.00 14.17 -1.27
N HIS A 180 -30.18 14.01 -0.22
CA HIS A 180 -30.58 14.23 1.16
C HIS A 180 -30.56 15.70 1.60
N LEU A 181 -29.83 16.57 0.89
CA LEU A 181 -29.72 17.99 1.21
C LEU A 181 -30.67 18.86 0.38
N GLY A 182 -31.28 18.31 -0.68
CA GLY A 182 -32.18 19.05 -1.57
C GLY A 182 -31.50 20.15 -2.40
N ALA A 183 -30.17 20.18 -2.40
CA ALA A 183 -29.36 21.09 -3.20
C ALA A 183 -29.29 20.59 -4.65
N ILE A 184 -29.35 21.53 -5.60
CA ILE A 184 -29.16 21.26 -7.04
C ILE A 184 -27.69 21.31 -7.46
N SER A 185 -26.83 21.91 -6.63
CA SER A 185 -25.38 21.93 -6.86
C SER A 185 -24.65 22.07 -5.54
N VAL A 186 -23.50 21.41 -5.45
CA VAL A 186 -22.57 21.50 -4.32
C VAL A 186 -21.19 21.83 -4.84
N MET A 187 -20.55 22.77 -4.14
CA MET A 187 -19.22 23.26 -4.44
C MET A 187 -18.37 23.13 -3.19
N LEU A 188 -17.14 22.62 -3.33
CA LEU A 188 -16.16 22.58 -2.25
C LEU A 188 -14.94 23.42 -2.63
N GLY A 189 -14.66 24.44 -1.83
CA GLY A 189 -13.42 25.20 -1.89
C GLY A 189 -12.49 24.84 -0.74
N ILE A 190 -11.19 24.71 -1.02
CA ILE A 190 -10.14 24.50 -0.01
C ILE A 190 -9.33 25.78 0.12
N VAL A 191 -8.98 26.14 1.36
CA VAL A 191 -8.10 27.28 1.62
C VAL A 191 -6.65 26.86 1.43
N ASP A 192 -5.96 27.50 0.49
CA ASP A 192 -4.52 27.37 0.28
C ASP A 192 -3.87 28.77 0.36
N GLY A 193 -3.15 29.01 1.46
CA GLY A 193 -2.56 30.31 1.77
C GLY A 193 -3.61 31.43 1.81
N ALA A 194 -3.52 32.36 0.85
CA ALA A 194 -4.42 33.52 0.73
C ALA A 194 -5.53 33.31 -0.34
N ARG A 195 -5.72 32.08 -0.81
CA ARG A 195 -6.65 31.73 -1.89
C ARG A 195 -7.62 30.63 -1.45
N VAL A 196 -8.77 30.60 -2.10
CA VAL A 196 -9.74 29.50 -2.07
C VAL A 196 -9.67 28.81 -3.43
N HIS A 197 -9.28 27.54 -3.43
CA HIS A 197 -9.19 26.66 -4.59
C HIS A 197 -10.45 25.79 -4.68
N LEU A 198 -11.23 25.91 -5.75
CA LEU A 198 -12.44 25.13 -5.97
C LEU A 198 -12.06 23.72 -6.45
N VAL A 199 -12.28 22.69 -5.62
CA VAL A 199 -11.87 21.30 -5.90
C VAL A 199 -13.02 20.39 -6.30
N ALA A 200 -14.25 20.78 -5.98
CA ALA A 200 -15.45 20.00 -6.31
C ALA A 200 -16.56 20.87 -6.87
N GLU A 201 -17.23 20.37 -7.90
CA GLU A 201 -18.46 20.96 -8.43
C GLU A 201 -19.40 19.84 -8.90
N GLY A 202 -20.57 19.73 -8.26
CA GLY A 202 -21.44 18.54 -8.37
C GLY A 202 -22.29 18.45 -9.64
N GLN A 203 -22.51 19.55 -10.37
CA GLN A 203 -23.43 19.59 -11.53
C GLN A 203 -22.99 20.50 -12.69
N LEU A 204 -21.81 21.15 -12.66
CA LEU A 204 -21.35 21.90 -13.83
C LEU A 204 -20.55 21.02 -14.79
N GLY A 205 -21.05 20.95 -16.02
CA GLY A 205 -20.25 20.61 -17.21
C GLY A 205 -19.49 21.80 -17.79
N SER A 206 -19.36 22.93 -17.07
CA SER A 206 -18.59 24.09 -17.50
C SER A 206 -17.58 24.48 -16.44
N TYR A 207 -16.38 23.92 -16.56
CA TYR A 207 -15.18 24.43 -15.90
C TYR A 207 -15.02 25.92 -16.23
N VAL A 208 -15.06 26.78 -15.21
CA VAL A 208 -14.83 28.22 -15.34
C VAL A 208 -13.48 28.53 -14.67
N PRO A 209 -12.40 28.75 -15.46
CA PRO A 209 -11.06 28.98 -14.91
C PRO A 209 -10.98 30.18 -13.95
N GLU A 210 -11.86 31.17 -14.11
CA GLU A 210 -11.86 32.42 -13.35
C GLU A 210 -12.28 32.26 -11.89
N ILE A 211 -12.97 31.17 -11.54
CA ILE A 211 -13.42 30.87 -10.16
C ILE A 211 -12.69 29.68 -9.54
N GLU A 212 -11.79 29.03 -10.28
CA GLU A 212 -10.97 27.92 -9.80
C GLU A 212 -10.07 28.37 -8.64
N TYR A 213 -9.44 29.56 -8.76
CA TYR A 213 -8.64 30.17 -7.71
C TYR A 213 -9.10 31.59 -7.41
N THR A 214 -9.76 31.77 -6.27
CA THR A 214 -10.20 33.09 -5.81
C THR A 214 -9.39 33.55 -4.61
N ARG A 215 -9.14 34.86 -4.47
CA ARG A 215 -8.49 35.38 -3.26
C ARG A 215 -9.49 35.42 -2.09
N ILE A 216 -9.00 35.27 -0.86
CA ILE A 216 -9.85 35.38 0.35
C ILE A 216 -10.43 36.80 0.51
N ASP A 217 -9.74 37.83 -0.01
CA ASP A 217 -10.22 39.23 -0.02
C ASP A 217 -11.20 39.54 -1.18
N ALA A 218 -11.41 38.59 -2.10
CA ALA A 218 -12.32 38.79 -3.22
C ALA A 218 -13.80 38.88 -2.77
N ALA A 219 -14.62 39.47 -3.63
CA ALA A 219 -16.06 39.63 -3.44
C ALA A 219 -16.83 38.40 -3.98
N PHE A 220 -16.44 37.21 -3.52
CA PHE A 220 -17.14 35.96 -3.78
C PHE A 220 -17.72 35.40 -2.47
N PRO A 221 -18.85 34.68 -2.51
CA PRO A 221 -19.52 34.22 -1.30
C PRO A 221 -18.67 33.22 -0.49
N MET A 222 -17.90 32.34 -1.15
CA MET A 222 -16.94 31.47 -0.46
C MET A 222 -15.82 32.26 0.22
N SER A 223 -15.24 33.25 -0.47
CA SER A 223 -14.22 34.14 0.09
C SER A 223 -14.77 34.92 1.29
N GLU A 224 -16.00 35.41 1.22
CA GLU A 224 -16.68 36.08 2.32
C GLU A 224 -16.90 35.15 3.51
N ALA A 225 -17.37 33.92 3.27
CA ALA A 225 -17.59 32.94 4.32
C ALA A 225 -16.27 32.58 5.04
N VAL A 226 -15.20 32.34 4.28
CA VAL A 226 -13.85 32.07 4.83
C VAL A 226 -13.33 33.27 5.61
N ARG A 227 -13.40 34.48 5.05
CA ARG A 227 -12.87 35.71 5.64
C ARG A 227 -13.60 36.11 6.92
N THR A 228 -14.92 35.93 6.97
CA THR A 228 -15.76 36.30 8.12
C THR A 228 -15.91 35.16 9.13
N MET A 229 -15.58 33.93 8.73
CA MET A 229 -15.85 32.69 9.48
C MET A 229 -17.35 32.55 9.83
N GLN A 230 -18.22 33.12 9.01
CA GLN A 230 -19.68 33.07 9.15
C GLN A 230 -20.32 32.52 7.89
N ALA A 231 -21.45 31.84 8.07
CA ALA A 231 -22.25 31.34 6.96
C ALA A 231 -22.93 32.50 6.22
N VAL A 232 -22.83 32.47 4.88
CA VAL A 232 -23.50 33.42 3.99
C VAL A 232 -24.77 32.75 3.47
N TYR A 233 -25.92 33.35 3.75
CA TYR A 233 -27.22 32.90 3.27
C TYR A 233 -27.74 33.90 2.23
N LEU A 234 -28.23 33.37 1.11
CA LEU A 234 -28.82 34.12 0.01
C LEU A 234 -30.22 33.55 -0.23
N ALA A 235 -31.25 34.34 0.07
CA ALA A 235 -32.63 33.85 0.09
C ALA A 235 -33.37 33.98 -1.25
N SER A 236 -32.82 34.78 -2.17
CA SER A 236 -33.43 35.08 -3.47
C SER A 236 -32.39 35.25 -4.59
N ARG A 237 -32.89 35.16 -5.82
CA ARG A 237 -32.13 35.42 -7.04
C ARG A 237 -31.61 36.85 -7.10
N GLU A 238 -32.45 37.81 -6.76
CA GLU A 238 -32.15 39.24 -6.78
C GLU A 238 -31.04 39.58 -5.78
N GLU A 239 -31.09 38.99 -4.58
CA GLU A 239 -30.04 39.15 -3.58
C GLU A 239 -28.70 38.61 -4.09
N PHE A 240 -28.73 37.43 -4.71
CA PHE A 240 -27.54 36.80 -5.28
C PHE A 240 -26.90 37.71 -6.33
N GLN A 241 -27.68 38.19 -7.30
CA GLN A 241 -27.21 39.05 -8.38
C GLN A 241 -26.66 40.39 -7.85
N LEU A 242 -27.29 40.97 -6.83
CA LEU A 242 -26.88 42.25 -6.26
C LEU A 242 -25.57 42.14 -5.47
N ARG A 243 -25.42 41.11 -4.62
CA ARG A 243 -24.25 40.95 -3.74
C ARG A 243 -23.04 40.39 -4.47
N TYR A 244 -23.25 39.48 -5.42
CA TYR A 244 -22.18 38.77 -6.13
C TYR A 244 -22.35 38.83 -7.66
N PRO A 245 -22.33 40.04 -8.27
CA PRO A 245 -22.57 40.21 -9.70
C PRO A 245 -21.51 39.56 -10.58
N GLN A 246 -20.30 39.31 -10.05
CA GLN A 246 -19.22 38.63 -10.77
C GLN A 246 -19.46 37.11 -10.88
N LEU A 247 -20.14 36.50 -9.91
CA LEU A 247 -20.45 35.06 -9.92
C LEU A 247 -21.75 34.75 -10.68
N TRP A 248 -22.71 35.68 -10.64
CA TRP A 248 -24.06 35.51 -11.17
C TRP A 248 -24.13 34.91 -12.60
N PRO A 249 -23.34 35.35 -13.59
CA PRO A 249 -23.41 34.84 -14.96
C PRO A 249 -23.14 33.33 -15.08
N TYR A 250 -22.36 32.76 -14.16
CA TYR A 250 -21.96 31.37 -14.19
C TYR A 250 -22.99 30.43 -13.54
N ILE A 251 -23.80 30.95 -12.61
CA ILE A 251 -24.78 30.16 -11.86
C ILE A 251 -26.23 30.38 -12.33
N GLU A 252 -26.51 31.49 -13.01
CA GLU A 252 -27.83 31.80 -13.58
C GLU A 252 -28.42 30.66 -14.43
N PRO A 253 -27.65 29.97 -15.30
CA PRO A 253 -28.17 28.86 -16.11
C PRO A 253 -28.72 27.67 -15.32
N LEU A 254 -28.31 27.54 -14.05
CA LEU A 254 -28.63 26.38 -13.20
C LEU A 254 -30.01 26.49 -12.52
N SER A 255 -30.82 27.50 -12.87
CA SER A 255 -32.12 27.76 -12.21
C SER A 255 -32.01 27.96 -10.69
N VAL A 256 -30.87 28.49 -10.24
CA VAL A 256 -30.59 28.79 -8.83
C VAL A 256 -31.49 29.93 -8.38
N ARG A 257 -32.11 29.73 -7.21
CA ARG A 257 -33.02 30.71 -6.59
C ARG A 257 -32.61 31.09 -5.17
N SER A 258 -31.86 30.24 -4.48
CA SER A 258 -31.23 30.55 -3.19
C SER A 258 -29.93 29.75 -3.03
N GLY A 259 -29.11 30.12 -2.04
CA GLY A 259 -27.84 29.46 -1.79
C GLY A 259 -27.31 29.67 -0.37
N VAL A 260 -26.48 28.74 0.09
CA VAL A 260 -25.76 28.82 1.36
C VAL A 260 -24.30 28.55 1.14
N TYR A 261 -23.44 29.38 1.72
CA TYR A 261 -22.01 29.19 1.74
C TYR A 261 -21.54 29.09 3.19
N LEU A 262 -21.00 27.94 3.55
CA LEU A 262 -20.58 27.60 4.90
C LEU A 262 -19.06 27.65 4.99
N PRO A 263 -18.47 28.34 5.97
CA PRO A 263 -17.05 28.19 6.25
C PRO A 263 -16.81 26.81 6.85
N LEU A 264 -15.84 26.08 6.31
CA LEU A 264 -15.37 24.82 6.89
C LEU A 264 -14.26 25.15 7.87
N ILE A 265 -14.57 25.07 9.16
CA ILE A 265 -13.65 25.48 10.23
C ILE A 265 -13.20 24.25 11.01
N ALA A 266 -11.89 24.03 11.08
CA ALA A 266 -11.28 23.01 11.92
C ALA A 266 -10.24 23.67 12.83
N GLN A 267 -10.24 23.31 14.12
CA GLN A 267 -9.31 23.85 15.12
C GLN A 267 -9.22 25.40 15.14
N GLY A 268 -10.34 26.08 14.89
CA GLY A 268 -10.42 27.54 14.88
C GLY A 268 -9.82 28.23 13.65
N ARG A 269 -9.51 27.49 12.58
CA ARG A 269 -9.04 28.04 11.29
C ARG A 269 -9.96 27.59 10.15
N PRO A 270 -10.24 28.44 9.16
CA PRO A 270 -10.98 28.03 7.97
C PRO A 270 -10.07 27.18 7.07
N VAL A 271 -10.47 25.92 6.87
CA VAL A 271 -9.79 24.95 5.98
C VAL A 271 -10.39 24.95 4.58
N GLY A 272 -11.59 25.51 4.44
CA GLY A 272 -12.34 25.53 3.19
C GLY A 272 -13.68 26.26 3.30
N ALA A 273 -14.48 26.14 2.26
CA ALA A 273 -15.88 26.56 2.22
C ALA A 273 -16.73 25.56 1.44
N LEU A 274 -17.96 25.35 1.88
CA LEU A 274 -18.96 24.54 1.18
C LEU A 274 -20.05 25.46 0.64
N GLY A 275 -20.29 25.42 -0.67
CA GLY A 275 -21.40 26.09 -1.33
C GLY A 275 -22.51 25.09 -1.64
N LEU A 276 -23.74 25.40 -1.25
CA LEU A 276 -24.95 24.63 -1.56
C LEU A 276 -25.91 25.55 -2.30
N LEU A 277 -26.31 25.16 -3.51
CA LEU A 277 -27.25 25.93 -4.32
C LEU A 277 -28.60 25.22 -4.42
N TYR A 278 -29.69 25.98 -4.42
CA TYR A 278 -31.05 25.47 -4.39
C TYR A 278 -31.92 26.08 -5.49
N ALA A 279 -32.85 25.29 -6.02
CA ALA A 279 -33.87 25.75 -6.97
C ALA A 279 -35.10 26.38 -6.31
N ARG A 280 -35.16 26.41 -4.97
CA ARG A 280 -36.25 27.02 -4.18
C ARG A 280 -35.92 28.46 -3.76
N GLU A 281 -36.94 29.28 -3.61
CA GLU A 281 -36.83 30.59 -2.92
C GLU A 281 -37.18 30.42 -1.44
N GLY A 282 -36.78 31.41 -0.64
CA GLY A 282 -37.23 31.55 0.75
C GLY A 282 -36.09 31.44 1.77
N ASP A 283 -36.35 32.03 2.94
CA ASP A 283 -35.42 32.05 4.05
C ASP A 283 -35.09 30.63 4.57
N PHE A 284 -33.91 30.52 5.16
CA PHE A 284 -33.48 29.32 5.87
C PHE A 284 -33.95 29.38 7.32
N THR A 285 -34.70 28.37 7.78
CA THR A 285 -35.19 28.30 9.16
C THR A 285 -34.03 28.12 10.16
N ALA A 286 -34.27 28.35 11.45
CA ALA A 286 -33.26 28.14 12.48
C ALA A 286 -32.76 26.68 12.49
N GLU A 287 -33.66 25.73 12.27
CA GLU A 287 -33.37 24.30 12.18
C GLU A 287 -32.48 24.01 10.96
N GLU A 288 -32.84 24.51 9.78
CA GLU A 288 -32.03 24.34 8.56
C GLU A 288 -30.63 24.93 8.74
N ARG A 289 -30.52 26.12 9.35
CA ARG A 289 -29.23 26.75 9.65
C ARG A 289 -28.40 25.89 10.59
N ASN A 290 -28.99 25.36 11.65
CA ASN A 290 -28.32 24.50 12.61
C ASN A 290 -27.83 23.19 11.96
N LEU A 291 -28.63 22.58 11.07
CA LEU A 291 -28.22 21.42 10.28
C LEU A 291 -27.00 21.73 9.43
N LEU A 292 -27.07 22.80 8.66
CA LEU A 292 -26.03 23.19 7.72
C LEU A 292 -24.71 23.48 8.44
N VAL A 293 -24.76 24.14 9.60
CA VAL A 293 -23.58 24.34 10.45
C VAL A 293 -23.03 23.01 10.99
N ALA A 294 -23.88 22.08 11.44
CA ALA A 294 -23.45 20.78 11.91
C ALA A 294 -22.79 19.94 10.79
N LEU A 295 -23.38 19.96 9.59
CA LEU A 295 -22.82 19.32 8.40
C LEU A 295 -21.48 19.93 8.01
N GLY A 296 -21.41 21.26 7.94
CA GLY A 296 -20.17 21.99 7.65
C GLY A 296 -19.07 21.66 8.65
N SER A 297 -19.41 21.51 9.94
CA SER A 297 -18.47 21.09 10.97
C SER A 297 -17.96 19.66 10.75
N GLY A 298 -18.84 18.71 10.42
CA GLY A 298 -18.46 17.33 10.10
C GLY A 298 -17.56 17.23 8.87
N ILE A 299 -17.92 17.95 7.80
CA ILE A 299 -17.13 18.03 6.57
C ILE A 299 -15.77 18.68 6.84
N ALA A 300 -15.72 19.77 7.61
CA ALA A 300 -14.48 20.43 7.96
C ALA A 300 -13.51 19.50 8.73
N GLN A 301 -14.03 18.69 9.65
CA GLN A 301 -13.21 17.71 10.38
C GLN A 301 -12.67 16.62 9.45
N SER A 302 -13.51 16.07 8.56
CA SER A 302 -13.06 15.06 7.59
C SER A 302 -12.05 15.63 6.61
N LEU A 303 -12.30 16.83 6.09
CA LEU A 303 -11.38 17.52 5.17
C LEU A 303 -10.03 17.81 5.84
N GLN A 304 -10.03 18.32 7.08
CA GLN A 304 -8.78 18.56 7.83
C GLN A 304 -7.99 17.27 8.06
N ARG A 305 -8.67 16.15 8.37
CA ARG A 305 -8.00 14.85 8.52
C ARG A 305 -7.38 14.39 7.20
N ALA A 306 -8.12 14.50 6.11
CA ALA A 306 -7.63 14.13 4.78
C ALA A 306 -6.42 14.99 4.35
N MET A 307 -6.50 16.32 4.53
CA MET A 307 -5.39 17.23 4.24
C MET A 307 -4.15 16.94 5.08
N LEU A 308 -4.31 16.65 6.37
CA LEU A 308 -3.17 16.29 7.24
C LEU A 308 -2.55 14.97 6.81
N PHE A 309 -3.38 13.98 6.48
CA PHE A 309 -2.92 12.68 6.00
C PHE A 309 -2.15 12.80 4.69
N GLU A 310 -2.66 13.57 3.71
CA GLU A 310 -1.95 13.88 2.47
C GLU A 310 -0.64 14.63 2.71
N GLN A 311 -0.63 15.65 3.57
CA GLN A 311 0.59 16.40 3.89
C GLN A 311 1.68 15.55 4.54
N GLU A 312 1.29 14.66 5.46
CA GLU A 312 2.22 13.70 6.08
C GLU A 312 2.77 12.73 5.02
N HIS A 313 1.91 12.22 4.13
CA HIS A 313 2.29 11.32 3.05
C HIS A 313 3.23 12.00 2.04
N ASP A 314 2.93 13.21 1.59
CA ASP A 314 3.76 13.99 0.66
C ASP A 314 5.15 14.28 1.26
N LEU A 315 5.21 14.59 2.56
CA LEU A 315 6.47 14.83 3.27
C LEU A 315 7.31 13.55 3.36
N ALA A 316 6.66 12.44 3.69
CA ALA A 316 7.26 11.12 3.77
C ALA A 316 7.86 10.68 2.42
N GLU A 317 7.07 10.74 1.35
CA GLU A 317 7.52 10.42 -0.01
C GLU A 317 8.66 11.36 -0.45
N GLY A 318 8.56 12.65 -0.13
CA GLY A 318 9.60 13.64 -0.40
C GLY A 318 10.92 13.33 0.30
N LEU A 319 10.88 12.89 1.57
CA LEU A 319 12.06 12.47 2.33
C LEU A 319 12.69 11.23 1.71
N GLN A 320 11.90 10.19 1.46
CA GLN A 320 12.35 8.93 0.85
C GLN A 320 13.01 9.17 -0.51
N ARG A 321 12.38 9.98 -1.37
CA ARG A 321 12.94 10.37 -2.67
C ARG A 321 14.25 11.16 -2.55
N ALA A 322 14.39 11.97 -1.51
CA ALA A 322 15.65 12.67 -1.23
C ALA A 322 16.75 11.72 -0.71
N MET A 323 16.36 10.63 -0.05
CA MET A 323 17.24 9.56 0.44
C MET A 323 17.61 8.53 -0.63
N LEU A 324 17.07 8.59 -1.85
CA LEU A 324 17.47 7.73 -2.97
C LEU A 324 18.35 8.47 -3.99
N PRO A 325 19.06 7.77 -4.90
CA PRO A 325 19.88 8.43 -5.91
C PRO A 325 18.98 9.25 -6.85
N ARG A 326 19.28 10.55 -7.01
CA ARG A 326 18.48 11.43 -7.89
C ARG A 326 18.64 11.10 -9.38
N ARG A 327 19.80 10.54 -9.74
CA ARG A 327 20.18 10.16 -11.10
C ARG A 327 21.09 8.94 -11.04
N ILE A 328 20.92 8.05 -12.00
CA ILE A 328 21.87 6.96 -12.23
C ILE A 328 23.03 7.52 -13.07
N PRO A 329 24.28 7.31 -12.67
CA PRO A 329 25.43 7.75 -13.46
C PRO A 329 25.53 6.95 -14.77
N GLU A 330 25.95 7.59 -15.85
CA GLU A 330 26.31 6.89 -17.09
C GLU A 330 27.63 6.14 -16.89
N ILE A 331 27.61 4.82 -17.11
CA ILE A 331 28.77 3.96 -16.94
C ILE A 331 29.21 3.40 -18.31
N PRO A 332 30.38 3.81 -18.84
CA PRO A 332 30.93 3.23 -20.06
C PRO A 332 31.07 1.72 -19.94
N GLY A 333 30.52 0.97 -20.90
CA GLY A 333 30.56 -0.50 -20.88
C GLY A 333 29.38 -1.16 -20.15
N ALA A 334 28.42 -0.39 -19.61
CA ALA A 334 27.19 -0.91 -19.03
C ALA A 334 25.95 -0.15 -19.53
N LEU A 335 24.80 -0.83 -19.53
CA LEU A 335 23.47 -0.24 -19.59
C LEU A 335 22.79 -0.53 -18.26
N ILE A 336 22.27 0.49 -17.59
CA ILE A 336 21.72 0.37 -16.25
C ILE A 336 20.32 0.97 -16.24
N ALA A 337 19.34 0.22 -15.74
CA ALA A 337 17.98 0.69 -15.53
C ALA A 337 17.59 0.43 -14.08
N VAL A 338 16.87 1.38 -13.47
CA VAL A 338 16.38 1.25 -12.10
C VAL A 338 14.90 1.62 -12.04
N ARG A 339 14.12 0.85 -11.30
CA ARG A 339 12.73 1.19 -10.95
C ARG A 339 12.56 1.11 -9.44
N TYR A 340 11.76 2.02 -8.93
CA TYR A 340 11.38 2.07 -7.53
C TYR A 340 9.90 2.37 -7.45
N ARG A 341 9.15 1.60 -6.66
CA ARG A 341 7.75 1.87 -6.39
C ARG A 341 7.53 1.83 -4.89
N ALA A 342 7.02 2.94 -4.36
CA ALA A 342 6.66 3.01 -2.95
C ALA A 342 5.35 2.24 -2.67
N ALA A 343 5.22 1.67 -1.47
CA ALA A 343 3.98 1.03 -1.02
C ALA A 343 2.82 2.04 -1.03
N ARG A 344 1.68 1.69 -1.64
CA ARG A 344 0.53 2.60 -1.79
C ARG A 344 -0.45 2.61 -0.60
N MET A 345 -0.22 1.80 0.43
CA MET A 345 -1.15 1.71 1.56
C MET A 345 -0.67 2.55 2.75
N GLY A 346 -1.17 3.79 2.89
CA GLY A 346 -1.09 4.48 4.18
C GLY A 346 0.15 5.34 4.40
N ARG A 347 0.67 5.31 5.65
CA ARG A 347 1.85 6.05 6.11
C ARG A 347 3.15 5.30 5.84
N ASP A 348 3.09 4.29 4.97
CA ASP A 348 4.17 3.34 4.78
C ASP A 348 5.22 3.97 3.86
N ILE A 349 6.45 4.06 4.36
CA ILE A 349 7.62 4.64 3.70
C ILE A 349 8.67 3.55 3.58
N GLY A 350 9.17 3.34 2.37
CA GLY A 350 10.04 2.21 2.11
C GLY A 350 11.38 2.21 2.79
N GLY A 351 11.67 1.04 3.37
CA GLY A 351 12.99 0.60 3.81
C GLY A 351 13.91 0.20 2.64
N ASP A 352 13.35 -0.02 1.44
CA ASP A 352 14.08 -0.40 0.24
C ASP A 352 15.02 0.70 -0.27
N TRP A 353 16.23 0.32 -0.69
CA TRP A 353 17.16 1.20 -1.38
C TRP A 353 17.97 0.51 -2.46
N TYR A 354 18.52 1.34 -3.34
CA TYR A 354 19.54 0.93 -4.31
C TYR A 354 20.63 1.99 -4.42
N ASP A 355 21.78 1.60 -4.96
CA ASP A 355 22.79 2.54 -5.39
C ASP A 355 23.67 2.02 -6.53
N VAL A 356 24.21 2.96 -7.32
CA VAL A 356 25.15 2.73 -8.42
C VAL A 356 26.34 3.67 -8.24
N ILE A 357 27.53 3.10 -8.08
CA ILE A 357 28.76 3.80 -7.72
C ILE A 357 29.82 3.54 -8.79
N PRO A 358 30.24 4.55 -9.56
CA PRO A 358 31.43 4.45 -10.41
C PRO A 358 32.67 4.35 -9.51
N LEU A 359 33.44 3.26 -9.64
CA LEU A 359 34.64 3.02 -8.81
C LEU A 359 35.94 3.44 -9.50
N GLY A 360 35.87 3.89 -10.76
CA GLY A 360 37.04 4.17 -11.59
C GLY A 360 37.56 2.92 -12.30
N ASP A 361 38.49 3.11 -13.24
CA ASP A 361 39.18 2.03 -13.99
C ASP A 361 38.24 1.02 -14.68
N GLY A 362 37.06 1.47 -15.13
CA GLY A 362 36.06 0.60 -15.75
C GLY A 362 35.30 -0.31 -14.77
N ARG A 363 35.42 -0.05 -13.46
CA ARG A 363 34.68 -0.76 -12.41
C ARG A 363 33.44 0.01 -11.96
N VAL A 364 32.39 -0.73 -11.64
CA VAL A 364 31.13 -0.22 -11.12
C VAL A 364 30.66 -1.07 -9.94
N GLY A 365 30.27 -0.41 -8.86
CA GLY A 365 29.57 -1.01 -7.74
C GLY A 365 28.07 -0.81 -7.88
N VAL A 366 27.28 -1.86 -7.69
CA VAL A 366 25.82 -1.79 -7.58
C VAL A 366 25.38 -2.42 -6.29
N MET A 367 24.41 -1.81 -5.61
CA MET A 367 23.84 -2.35 -4.38
C MET A 367 22.32 -2.23 -4.39
N ILE A 368 21.69 -3.16 -3.68
CA ILE A 368 20.28 -3.11 -3.34
C ILE A 368 20.14 -3.64 -1.91
N GLY A 369 19.13 -3.17 -1.20
CA GLY A 369 18.81 -3.72 0.11
C GLY A 369 17.47 -3.25 0.60
N ASP A 370 17.08 -3.80 1.74
CA ASP A 370 15.83 -3.53 2.43
C ASP A 370 16.05 -3.50 3.95
N VAL A 371 15.45 -2.53 4.63
CA VAL A 371 15.47 -2.38 6.08
C VAL A 371 14.16 -2.88 6.63
N GLU A 372 14.22 -3.67 7.71
CA GLU A 372 13.02 -4.17 8.37
C GLU A 372 12.04 -3.04 8.74
N GLY A 373 10.83 -3.14 8.16
CA GLY A 373 9.71 -2.25 8.38
C GLY A 373 9.65 -1.10 7.37
N HIS A 374 8.48 -0.47 7.31
CA HIS A 374 8.14 0.53 6.29
C HIS A 374 7.69 1.85 6.93
N ASP A 375 8.42 2.34 7.93
CA ASP A 375 8.12 3.59 8.62
C ASP A 375 9.24 4.64 8.48
N THR A 376 9.01 5.82 9.07
CA THR A 376 9.98 6.93 9.05
C THR A 376 11.33 6.55 9.63
N ASP A 377 11.37 5.67 10.63
CA ASP A 377 12.62 5.24 11.27
C ASP A 377 13.38 4.27 10.37
N ALA A 378 12.67 3.32 9.74
CA ALA A 378 13.25 2.42 8.73
C ALA A 378 13.85 3.23 7.56
N THR A 379 13.15 4.24 7.07
CA THR A 379 13.63 5.15 6.01
C THR A 379 14.89 5.92 6.45
N ALA A 380 14.96 6.36 7.70
CA ALA A 380 16.13 7.04 8.23
C ALA A 380 17.35 6.10 8.29
N VAL A 381 17.16 4.87 8.77
CA VAL A 381 18.19 3.83 8.82
C VAL A 381 18.66 3.45 7.41
N MET A 382 17.72 3.29 6.47
CA MET A 382 18.01 3.05 5.06
C MET A 382 18.92 4.13 4.49
N GLY A 383 18.57 5.41 4.69
CA GLY A 383 19.36 6.54 4.21
C GLY A 383 20.78 6.56 4.79
N GLN A 384 20.92 6.27 6.08
CA GLN A 384 22.20 6.17 6.76
C GLN A 384 23.05 4.99 6.24
N LEU A 385 22.46 3.80 6.10
CA LEU A 385 23.13 2.61 5.60
C LEU A 385 23.62 2.78 4.17
N ARG A 386 22.76 3.29 3.28
CA ARG A 386 23.13 3.54 1.88
C ARG A 386 24.35 4.46 1.79
N ILE A 387 24.35 5.56 2.55
CA ILE A 387 25.46 6.52 2.54
C ILE A 387 26.72 5.92 3.18
N ALA A 388 26.61 5.17 4.27
CA ALA A 388 27.74 4.49 4.89
C ALA A 388 28.37 3.45 3.95
N LEU A 389 27.56 2.58 3.35
CA LEU A 389 28.02 1.56 2.41
C LEU A 389 28.66 2.21 1.17
N ARG A 390 28.04 3.27 0.63
CA ARG A 390 28.63 4.07 -0.44
C ARG A 390 30.01 4.62 -0.06
N ALA A 391 30.16 5.17 1.14
CA ALA A 391 31.44 5.71 1.60
C ALA A 391 32.51 4.62 1.68
N TYR A 392 32.19 3.46 2.28
CA TYR A 392 33.14 2.35 2.38
C TYR A 392 33.57 1.82 1.01
N VAL A 393 32.63 1.71 0.08
CA VAL A 393 32.92 1.28 -1.29
C VAL A 393 33.77 2.33 -2.03
N ALA A 394 33.45 3.61 -1.90
CA ALA A 394 34.20 4.70 -2.52
C ALA A 394 35.63 4.85 -1.97
N GLU A 395 35.86 4.47 -0.70
CA GLU A 395 37.20 4.37 -0.10
C GLU A 395 38.03 3.19 -0.62
N GLY A 396 37.41 2.26 -1.37
CA GLY A 396 38.09 1.11 -1.97
C GLY A 396 38.14 -0.14 -1.07
N HIS A 397 37.28 -0.23 -0.05
CA HIS A 397 37.17 -1.47 0.73
C HIS A 397 36.62 -2.61 -0.15
N THR A 398 37.12 -3.83 0.06
CA THR A 398 36.61 -5.02 -0.66
C THR A 398 35.13 -5.27 -0.34
N PRO A 399 34.35 -5.92 -1.23
CA PRO A 399 32.92 -6.16 -1.01
C PRO A 399 32.58 -6.77 0.36
N GLY A 400 33.29 -7.82 0.77
CA GLY A 400 33.09 -8.44 2.08
C GLY A 400 33.41 -7.51 3.25
N THR A 401 34.44 -6.67 3.13
CA THR A 401 34.83 -5.70 4.18
C THR A 401 33.82 -4.57 4.28
N ALA A 402 33.36 -4.04 3.15
CA ALA A 402 32.34 -2.99 3.12
C ALA A 402 31.04 -3.48 3.78
N MET A 403 30.62 -4.71 3.49
CA MET A 403 29.44 -5.32 4.11
C MET A 403 29.60 -5.51 5.62
N ALA A 404 30.77 -5.99 6.08
CA ALA A 404 31.06 -6.15 7.50
C ALA A 404 31.06 -4.81 8.26
N ARG A 405 31.61 -3.76 7.65
CA ARG A 405 31.58 -2.40 8.22
C ARG A 405 30.16 -1.84 8.28
N ALA A 406 29.34 -2.07 7.27
CA ALA A 406 27.93 -1.68 7.29
C ALA A 406 27.15 -2.43 8.38
N ALA A 407 27.41 -3.72 8.58
CA ALA A 407 26.82 -4.49 9.68
C ALA A 407 27.23 -3.95 11.06
N GLY A 408 28.51 -3.56 11.22
CA GLY A 408 29.00 -2.91 12.43
C GLY A 408 28.34 -1.56 12.68
N PHE A 409 28.27 -0.72 11.64
CA PHE A 409 27.61 0.58 11.69
C PHE A 409 26.15 0.49 12.12
N LEU A 410 25.37 -0.45 11.57
CA LEU A 410 23.97 -0.63 11.96
C LEU A 410 23.83 -0.97 13.46
N ARG A 411 24.73 -1.77 14.00
CA ARG A 411 24.75 -2.10 15.43
C ARG A 411 25.08 -0.89 16.31
N GLU A 412 25.96 0.00 15.83
CA GLU A 412 26.33 1.24 16.52
C GLU A 412 25.19 2.26 16.54
N LEU A 413 24.25 2.19 15.60
CA LEU A 413 23.03 3.00 15.62
C LEU A 413 22.07 2.60 16.75
N GLU A 414 22.33 1.50 17.46
CA GLU A 414 21.50 0.98 18.56
C GLU A 414 20.02 0.80 18.19
N THR A 415 19.75 0.48 16.92
CA THR A 415 18.40 0.19 16.44
C THR A 415 18.02 -1.26 16.71
N GLU A 416 16.74 -1.53 16.97
CA GLU A 416 16.23 -2.90 17.05
C GLU A 416 16.02 -3.55 15.65
N ARG A 417 16.31 -2.82 14.58
CA ARG A 417 16.07 -3.24 13.18
C ARG A 417 17.27 -3.97 12.59
N PHE A 418 16.99 -4.87 11.65
CA PHE A 418 17.99 -5.44 10.74
C PHE A 418 17.77 -4.96 9.31
N ALA A 419 18.76 -5.20 8.45
CA ALA A 419 18.65 -4.91 7.02
C ALA A 419 19.23 -6.05 6.17
N THR A 420 18.57 -6.35 5.07
CA THR A 420 19.10 -7.23 4.03
C THR A 420 19.81 -6.41 2.97
N CYS A 421 20.90 -6.92 2.39
CA CYS A 421 21.61 -6.20 1.34
C CYS A 421 22.38 -7.13 0.40
N THR A 422 22.39 -6.81 -0.89
CA THR A 422 23.31 -7.37 -1.88
C THR A 422 24.19 -6.25 -2.43
N TYR A 423 25.50 -6.47 -2.44
CA TYR A 423 26.47 -5.58 -3.09
C TYR A 423 27.27 -6.37 -4.14
N ALA A 424 27.41 -5.79 -5.32
CA ALA A 424 28.13 -6.36 -6.45
C ALA A 424 29.12 -5.34 -7.02
N GLU A 425 30.38 -5.73 -7.13
CA GLU A 425 31.43 -4.98 -7.84
C GLU A 425 31.73 -5.67 -9.17
N ILE A 426 31.64 -4.93 -10.27
CA ILE A 426 31.83 -5.44 -11.63
C ILE A 426 32.96 -4.67 -12.29
N ASP A 427 33.97 -5.40 -12.75
CA ASP A 427 34.94 -4.90 -13.71
C ASP A 427 34.39 -5.12 -15.13
N LEU A 428 34.05 -4.03 -15.81
CA LEU A 428 33.43 -4.08 -17.14
C LEU A 428 34.44 -4.44 -18.24
N GLY A 429 35.73 -4.22 -18.00
CA GLY A 429 36.81 -4.60 -18.90
C GLY A 429 37.01 -6.11 -18.90
N THR A 430 37.14 -6.71 -17.72
CA THR A 430 37.36 -8.17 -17.59
C THR A 430 36.07 -8.98 -17.59
N GLY A 431 34.95 -8.41 -17.17
CA GLY A 431 33.70 -9.11 -16.90
C GLY A 431 33.63 -9.77 -15.53
N MET A 432 34.64 -9.57 -14.67
CA MET A 432 34.64 -10.17 -13.33
C MET A 432 33.62 -9.47 -12.44
N LEU A 433 32.71 -10.25 -11.86
CA LEU A 433 31.71 -9.84 -10.89
C LEU A 433 32.05 -10.46 -9.53
N HIS A 434 32.30 -9.61 -8.52
CA HIS A 434 32.38 -9.99 -7.12
C HIS A 434 31.10 -9.59 -6.42
N ILE A 435 30.36 -10.56 -5.90
CA ILE A 435 29.07 -10.33 -5.23
C ILE A 435 29.09 -10.83 -3.79
N VAL A 436 28.50 -10.05 -2.90
CA VAL A 436 28.35 -10.34 -1.48
C VAL A 436 26.90 -10.11 -1.08
N ARG A 437 26.38 -10.96 -0.21
CA ARG A 437 24.98 -10.96 0.20
C ARG A 437 24.85 -11.03 1.72
N ALA A 438 24.02 -10.19 2.30
CA ALA A 438 23.63 -10.17 3.70
C ALA A 438 22.12 -10.45 3.79
N GLY A 439 21.73 -11.71 3.98
CA GLY A 439 20.32 -12.13 4.10
C GLY A 439 19.40 -11.87 2.90
N HIS A 440 19.87 -11.22 1.85
CA HIS A 440 19.03 -10.73 0.74
C HIS A 440 18.72 -11.81 -0.30
N LEU A 441 17.87 -11.48 -1.28
CA LEU A 441 17.52 -12.37 -2.39
C LEU A 441 18.73 -12.70 -3.27
N ASP A 442 18.70 -13.89 -3.87
CA ASP A 442 19.69 -14.29 -4.85
C ASP A 442 19.50 -13.51 -6.16
N PRO A 443 20.58 -13.02 -6.79
CA PRO A 443 20.50 -12.32 -8.05
C PRO A 443 20.04 -13.24 -9.19
N VAL A 444 19.36 -12.66 -10.18
CA VAL A 444 19.04 -13.32 -11.44
C VAL A 444 19.98 -12.81 -12.52
N VAL A 445 20.50 -13.72 -13.35
CA VAL A 445 21.34 -13.39 -14.51
C VAL A 445 20.70 -13.94 -15.77
N ARG A 446 20.41 -13.03 -16.71
CA ARG A 446 20.06 -13.38 -18.09
C ARG A 446 21.33 -13.35 -18.93
N ARG A 447 21.67 -14.47 -19.54
CA ARG A 447 22.83 -14.58 -20.43
C ARG A 447 22.53 -13.99 -21.81
N GLY A 448 23.58 -13.64 -22.53
CA GLY A 448 23.48 -13.15 -23.92
C GLY A 448 22.75 -14.10 -24.89
N ASP A 449 22.70 -15.40 -24.59
CA ASP A 449 21.95 -16.42 -25.36
C ASP A 449 20.45 -16.48 -25.00
N GLY A 450 20.00 -15.67 -24.05
CA GLY A 450 18.62 -15.63 -23.56
C GLY A 450 18.32 -16.60 -22.43
N SER A 451 19.26 -17.46 -22.01
CA SER A 451 19.09 -18.29 -20.81
C SER A 451 19.05 -17.42 -19.55
N CYS A 452 18.27 -17.84 -18.56
CA CYS A 452 18.02 -17.09 -17.33
C CYS A 452 18.27 -18.00 -16.12
N HIS A 453 19.10 -17.55 -15.19
CA HIS A 453 19.52 -18.33 -14.03
C HIS A 453 19.49 -17.50 -12.75
N ARG A 454 18.88 -18.03 -11.70
CA ARG A 454 19.10 -17.57 -10.32
C ARG A 454 20.48 -18.05 -9.88
N ILE A 455 21.34 -17.14 -9.43
CA ILE A 455 22.69 -17.48 -9.01
C ILE A 455 22.75 -17.56 -7.49
N GLN A 456 23.04 -18.74 -6.96
CA GLN A 456 23.24 -18.92 -5.53
C GLN A 456 24.53 -18.22 -5.10
N VAL A 457 24.38 -17.14 -4.32
CA VAL A 457 25.49 -16.38 -3.74
C VAL A 457 25.63 -16.80 -2.28
N ALA A 458 26.86 -17.09 -1.86
CA ALA A 458 27.13 -17.37 -0.45
C ALA A 458 26.77 -16.12 0.35
N GLY A 459 25.87 -16.25 1.34
CA GLY A 459 25.37 -15.13 2.13
C GLY A 459 25.84 -15.17 3.57
N GLY A 460 25.99 -13.99 4.18
CA GLY A 460 26.01 -13.81 5.63
C GLY A 460 24.64 -13.49 6.20
N LEU A 461 24.54 -13.37 7.53
CA LEU A 461 23.31 -12.95 8.22
C LEU A 461 22.93 -11.51 7.81
N PRO A 462 21.63 -11.14 7.84
CA PRO A 462 21.20 -9.76 7.74
C PRO A 462 22.05 -8.81 8.60
N LEU A 463 22.28 -7.61 8.09
CA LEU A 463 22.99 -6.54 8.79
C LEU A 463 22.28 -6.22 10.10
N GLY A 464 23.04 -5.86 11.14
CA GLY A 464 22.48 -5.54 12.46
C GLY A 464 22.32 -6.76 13.39
N LEU A 465 22.17 -7.97 12.83
CA LEU A 465 22.09 -9.18 13.64
C LEU A 465 23.46 -9.59 14.22
N PRO A 466 23.49 -10.17 15.44
CA PRO A 466 24.72 -10.64 16.05
C PRO A 466 25.32 -11.79 15.24
N GLN A 467 26.52 -11.58 14.71
CA GLN A 467 27.28 -12.65 14.09
C GLN A 467 27.88 -13.52 15.21
N GLY A 468 27.55 -14.83 15.19
CA GLY A 468 28.15 -15.78 16.13
C GLY A 468 29.67 -15.84 15.99
N GLU A 469 30.37 -16.32 17.03
CA GLU A 469 31.85 -16.40 17.14
C GLU A 469 32.58 -17.20 16.02
N GLN A 470 31.87 -17.65 14.99
CA GLN A 470 32.40 -18.49 13.91
C GLN A 470 33.18 -17.73 12.82
N SER A 471 33.25 -16.40 12.86
CA SER A 471 34.12 -15.63 11.96
C SER A 471 35.55 -15.51 12.53
N VAL A 472 36.21 -16.63 12.77
CA VAL A 472 37.66 -16.63 13.07
C VAL A 472 38.40 -16.29 11.78
N GLY A 473 38.73 -15.00 11.61
CA GLY A 473 39.65 -14.51 10.56
C GLY A 473 39.03 -14.02 9.24
N GLY A 474 37.70 -13.88 9.13
CA GLY A 474 37.00 -13.43 7.91
C GLY A 474 35.98 -12.32 8.17
N SER A 475 35.49 -11.66 7.11
CA SER A 475 34.50 -10.57 7.19
C SER A 475 33.10 -11.00 7.68
N GLY A 476 32.83 -12.30 7.82
CA GLY A 476 31.48 -12.82 8.11
C GLY A 476 30.51 -12.75 6.93
N TYR A 477 30.98 -12.24 5.80
CA TYR A 477 30.23 -12.07 4.55
C TYR A 477 31.07 -12.62 3.39
N PRO A 478 30.85 -13.88 2.99
CA PRO A 478 31.63 -14.52 1.92
C PRO A 478 31.37 -13.83 0.57
N VAL A 479 32.41 -13.75 -0.26
CA VAL A 479 32.34 -13.16 -1.60
C VAL A 479 32.28 -14.27 -2.63
N THR A 480 31.28 -14.23 -3.52
CA THR A 480 31.17 -15.11 -4.67
C THR A 480 31.70 -14.41 -5.92
N SER A 481 32.55 -15.09 -6.68
CA SER A 481 33.13 -14.57 -7.93
C SER A 481 32.50 -15.25 -9.16
N LEU A 482 31.94 -14.44 -10.06
CA LEU A 482 31.23 -14.84 -11.27
C LEU A 482 31.79 -14.08 -12.47
N GLU A 483 31.57 -14.61 -13.67
CA GLU A 483 31.86 -13.90 -14.91
C GLU A 483 30.56 -13.43 -15.56
N MET A 484 30.54 -12.16 -15.95
CA MET A 484 29.52 -11.54 -16.79
C MET A 484 30.10 -11.33 -18.18
N HIS A 485 29.59 -12.05 -19.16
CA HIS A 485 29.97 -11.86 -20.56
C HIS A 485 29.27 -10.65 -21.17
N PRO A 486 29.80 -10.08 -22.27
CA PRO A 486 29.09 -9.03 -22.99
C PRO A 486 27.70 -9.50 -23.44
N GLY A 487 26.66 -8.72 -23.14
CA GLY A 487 25.26 -9.08 -23.37
C GLY A 487 24.55 -9.67 -22.14
N ASP A 488 25.28 -10.13 -21.13
CA ASP A 488 24.67 -10.61 -19.89
C ASP A 488 24.04 -9.45 -19.10
N THR A 489 22.89 -9.72 -18.50
CA THR A 489 22.12 -8.80 -17.67
C THR A 489 21.98 -9.35 -16.27
N LEU A 490 22.52 -8.64 -15.28
CA LEU A 490 22.32 -8.86 -13.86
C LEU A 490 21.03 -8.15 -13.43
N VAL A 491 20.18 -8.85 -12.69
CA VAL A 491 18.92 -8.36 -12.13
C VAL A 491 18.98 -8.53 -10.62
N LEU A 492 18.86 -7.42 -9.91
CA LEU A 492 18.76 -7.33 -8.45
C LEU A 492 17.40 -6.72 -8.12
N CYS A 493 16.69 -7.31 -7.16
CA CYS A 493 15.40 -6.81 -6.71
C CYS A 493 15.23 -7.05 -5.21
N THR A 494 14.36 -6.26 -4.59
CA THR A 494 13.84 -6.50 -3.26
C THR A 494 12.66 -7.47 -3.32
N ASP A 495 12.16 -7.87 -2.17
CA ASP A 495 11.09 -8.85 -2.02
C ASP A 495 9.73 -8.32 -2.49
N GLY A 496 9.45 -7.02 -2.43
CA GLY A 496 8.22 -6.43 -2.98
C GLY A 496 8.00 -6.63 -4.49
N LEU A 497 9.00 -7.14 -5.23
CA LEU A 497 8.83 -7.60 -6.62
C LEU A 497 8.31 -9.05 -6.73
N ILE A 498 8.60 -9.91 -5.75
CA ILE A 498 8.30 -11.34 -5.77
C ILE A 498 7.22 -11.75 -4.76
N GLU A 499 7.09 -11.02 -3.66
CA GLU A 499 6.16 -11.35 -2.59
C GLU A 499 4.78 -10.77 -2.87
N ARG A 500 3.78 -11.63 -2.68
CA ARG A 500 2.36 -11.27 -2.77
C ARG A 500 1.69 -11.65 -1.45
N PRO A 501 0.71 -10.87 -0.96
CA PRO A 501 -0.02 -11.22 0.25
C PRO A 501 -0.58 -12.66 0.19
N GLY A 502 -0.11 -13.53 1.09
CA GLY A 502 -0.52 -14.94 1.15
C GLY A 502 0.02 -15.85 0.03
N GLY A 503 0.96 -15.37 -0.79
CA GLY A 503 1.62 -16.12 -1.85
C GLY A 503 2.92 -16.80 -1.41
N ASP A 504 3.39 -17.76 -2.22
CA ASP A 504 4.69 -18.42 -2.06
C ASP A 504 5.81 -17.62 -2.77
N PRO A 505 6.85 -17.15 -2.07
CA PRO A 505 7.96 -16.38 -2.66
C PRO A 505 8.69 -17.10 -3.80
N GLU A 506 8.79 -18.44 -3.74
CA GLU A 506 9.42 -19.22 -4.82
C GLU A 506 8.60 -19.20 -6.11
N THR A 507 7.29 -18.99 -6.00
CA THR A 507 6.43 -18.79 -7.16
C THR A 507 6.62 -17.42 -7.78
N GLY A 508 6.71 -16.36 -6.97
CA GLY A 508 7.06 -15.01 -7.43
C GLY A 508 8.42 -14.96 -8.13
N MET A 509 9.44 -15.62 -7.55
CA MET A 509 10.77 -15.72 -8.16
C MET A 509 10.74 -16.42 -9.53
N ARG A 510 9.95 -17.49 -9.68
CA ARG A 510 9.81 -18.22 -10.96
C ARG A 510 9.17 -17.36 -12.04
N GLU A 511 8.13 -16.60 -11.67
CA GLU A 511 7.47 -15.66 -12.58
C GLU A 511 8.41 -14.52 -12.99
N LEU A 512 9.15 -13.96 -12.04
CA LEU A 512 10.21 -12.98 -12.31
C LEU A 512 11.22 -13.51 -13.32
N MET A 513 11.77 -14.72 -13.08
CA MET A 513 12.74 -15.33 -13.99
C MET A 513 12.18 -15.56 -15.40
N GLU A 514 10.91 -15.96 -15.52
CA GLU A 514 10.26 -16.18 -16.81
C GLU A 514 10.04 -14.87 -17.58
N SER A 515 9.64 -13.79 -16.88
CA SER A 515 9.52 -12.45 -17.45
C SER A 515 10.87 -11.88 -17.86
N VAL A 516 11.92 -12.09 -17.08
CA VAL A 516 13.31 -11.74 -17.46
C VAL A 516 13.76 -12.51 -18.71
N ARG A 517 13.42 -13.79 -18.81
CA ARG A 517 13.80 -14.67 -19.92
C ARG A 517 13.13 -14.24 -21.23
N THR A 518 11.82 -14.01 -21.18
CA THR A 518 10.97 -13.73 -22.36
C THR A 518 10.86 -12.25 -22.71
N GLY A 519 11.21 -11.37 -21.77
CA GLY A 519 11.11 -9.93 -21.92
C GLY A 519 12.12 -9.32 -22.91
N PRO A 520 11.98 -8.01 -23.17
CA PRO A 520 12.81 -7.29 -24.13
C PRO A 520 14.29 -7.33 -23.76
N VAL A 521 15.14 -7.10 -24.77
CA VAL A 521 16.60 -7.07 -24.63
C VAL A 521 17.06 -5.72 -24.07
N ASP A 522 16.32 -4.66 -24.38
CA ASP A 522 16.54 -3.33 -23.81
C ASP A 522 16.27 -3.34 -22.30
N VAL A 523 17.18 -2.76 -21.51
CA VAL A 523 17.11 -2.82 -20.05
C VAL A 523 16.05 -1.88 -19.47
N GLU A 524 15.72 -0.77 -20.14
CA GLU A 524 14.68 0.15 -19.68
C GLU A 524 13.32 -0.47 -19.91
N GLU A 525 13.07 -0.99 -21.13
CA GLU A 525 11.82 -1.69 -21.43
C GLU A 525 11.63 -2.93 -20.56
N LEU A 526 12.72 -3.64 -20.24
CA LEU A 526 12.65 -4.79 -19.33
C LEU A 526 12.35 -4.34 -17.90
N ALA A 527 12.96 -3.27 -17.42
CA ALA A 527 12.67 -2.74 -16.09
C ALA A 527 11.21 -2.26 -15.97
N ASP A 528 10.67 -1.62 -16.99
CA ASP A 528 9.26 -1.21 -17.07
C ASP A 528 8.33 -2.44 -17.02
N LEU A 529 8.58 -3.44 -17.87
CA LEU A 529 7.82 -4.69 -17.88
C LEU A 529 7.79 -5.34 -16.49
N LEU A 530 8.94 -5.42 -15.82
CA LEU A 530 9.06 -6.06 -14.51
C LEU A 530 8.35 -5.23 -13.41
N CYS A 531 8.45 -3.91 -13.48
CA CYS A 531 7.76 -3.01 -12.55
C CYS A 531 6.24 -3.14 -12.64
N ASP A 532 5.72 -3.27 -13.86
CA ASP A 532 4.29 -3.40 -14.15
C ASP A 532 3.70 -4.75 -13.71
N MET A 533 4.52 -5.81 -13.57
CA MET A 533 4.03 -7.14 -13.13
C MET A 533 3.35 -7.13 -11.77
N VAL A 534 3.73 -6.21 -10.89
CA VAL A 534 3.14 -6.11 -9.56
C VAL A 534 1.79 -5.37 -9.60
N GLY A 535 1.47 -4.69 -10.71
CA GLY A 535 0.15 -4.12 -11.03
C GLY A 535 -0.43 -3.13 -10.02
N ASP A 536 -1.67 -2.69 -10.27
CA ASP A 536 -2.54 -1.97 -9.31
C ASP A 536 -3.09 -2.91 -8.20
N ALA A 537 -2.81 -4.20 -8.31
CA ALA A 537 -3.26 -5.24 -7.39
C ALA A 537 -2.36 -5.30 -6.14
N GLY A 538 -2.30 -4.19 -5.39
CA GLY A 538 -1.97 -4.18 -3.97
C GLY A 538 -0.71 -4.97 -3.56
N GLY A 539 0.43 -4.71 -4.20
CA GLY A 539 1.73 -4.97 -3.57
C GLY A 539 1.78 -4.17 -2.26
N GLY A 540 1.80 -4.87 -1.13
CA GLY A 540 1.75 -4.26 0.20
C GLY A 540 3.07 -3.63 0.63
N ASP A 541 4.16 -3.94 -0.07
CA ASP A 541 5.51 -3.51 0.27
C ASP A 541 6.15 -2.66 -0.83
N ASP A 542 7.20 -1.94 -0.46
CA ASP A 542 8.04 -1.18 -1.36
C ASP A 542 8.79 -2.12 -2.31
N MET A 543 9.15 -1.61 -3.48
CA MET A 543 9.90 -2.39 -4.46
C MET A 543 11.02 -1.56 -5.06
N ALA A 544 12.23 -2.10 -4.99
CA ALA A 544 13.39 -1.64 -5.74
C ALA A 544 13.82 -2.71 -6.75
N LEU A 545 14.19 -2.27 -7.95
CA LEU A 545 14.65 -3.10 -9.04
C LEU A 545 15.84 -2.44 -9.73
N LEU A 546 16.96 -3.14 -9.83
CA LEU A 546 18.18 -2.68 -10.49
C LEU A 546 18.62 -3.71 -11.54
N LEU A 547 18.71 -3.26 -12.79
CA LEU A 547 19.23 -4.05 -13.90
C LEU A 547 20.55 -3.45 -14.37
N LEU A 548 21.53 -4.31 -14.59
CA LEU A 548 22.81 -3.94 -15.20
C LEU A 548 23.16 -4.93 -16.30
N ARG A 549 23.23 -4.43 -17.54
CA ARG A 549 23.68 -5.19 -18.70
C ARG A 549 25.08 -4.77 -19.11
N ARG A 550 26.00 -5.73 -19.22
CA ARG A 550 27.35 -5.48 -19.72
C ARG A 550 27.32 -5.28 -21.23
N ARG A 551 27.86 -4.16 -21.72
CA ARG A 551 27.97 -3.85 -23.16
C ARG A 551 29.23 -4.48 -23.75
N GLY A 552 29.13 -4.88 -25.02
CA GLY A 552 30.24 -5.37 -25.84
C GLY A 552 29.77 -6.43 -26.83
N THR A 553 30.60 -6.74 -27.82
CA THR A 553 30.38 -7.88 -28.71
C THR A 553 30.83 -9.17 -28.00
N PRO A 554 29.99 -10.21 -27.94
CA PRO A 554 30.43 -11.53 -27.47
C PRO A 554 31.67 -11.94 -28.26
N ALA A 555 32.78 -12.26 -27.58
CA ALA A 555 33.99 -12.69 -28.28
C ALA A 555 33.69 -13.98 -29.06
N PRO A 556 33.90 -14.02 -30.39
CA PRO A 556 33.64 -15.21 -31.19
C PRO A 556 34.87 -16.13 -31.15
N ARG A 557 35.17 -16.75 -30.00
CA ARG A 557 36.12 -17.87 -29.93
C ARG A 557 35.61 -18.91 -28.94
N GLY A 558 35.39 -20.13 -29.45
CA GLY A 558 34.77 -21.22 -28.70
C GLY A 558 35.59 -21.66 -27.49
N GLY A 559 34.88 -22.08 -26.45
CA GLY A 559 35.45 -22.48 -25.15
C GLY A 559 35.14 -21.42 -24.10
N GLY A 560 34.30 -21.74 -23.11
CA GLY A 560 34.12 -20.88 -21.94
C GLY A 560 35.39 -20.82 -21.07
N PRO A 561 35.44 -19.94 -20.06
CA PRO A 561 36.52 -19.94 -19.08
C PRO A 561 36.68 -21.34 -18.46
N LEU A 562 37.93 -21.77 -18.28
CA LEU A 562 38.25 -23.02 -17.61
C LEU A 562 38.50 -22.72 -16.14
N ARG A 563 37.79 -23.39 -15.23
CA ARG A 563 38.08 -23.35 -13.79
C ARG A 563 38.36 -24.75 -13.28
N VAL A 564 39.52 -24.95 -12.65
CA VAL A 564 39.94 -26.23 -12.07
C VAL A 564 40.30 -26.01 -10.61
N ARG A 565 39.74 -26.83 -9.72
CA ARG A 565 40.12 -26.84 -8.30
C ARG A 565 41.07 -28.00 -8.05
N LEU A 566 42.20 -27.72 -7.42
CA LEU A 566 43.18 -28.70 -6.97
C LEU A 566 43.12 -28.82 -5.46
N SER A 567 43.04 -30.06 -4.98
CA SER A 567 43.13 -30.37 -3.55
C SER A 567 44.56 -30.74 -3.16
N PRO A 568 45.04 -30.36 -1.97
CA PRO A 568 46.34 -30.82 -1.47
C PRO A 568 46.34 -32.34 -1.37
N GLY A 569 47.31 -33.00 -1.99
CA GLY A 569 47.45 -34.46 -1.95
C GLY A 569 46.69 -35.25 -3.03
N ASP A 570 46.06 -34.59 -4.01
CA ASP A 570 45.57 -35.26 -5.22
C ASP A 570 46.74 -35.47 -6.22
N PRO A 571 47.21 -36.72 -6.41
CA PRO A 571 48.36 -37.00 -7.28
C PRO A 571 48.03 -36.81 -8.77
N ASP A 572 46.76 -36.91 -9.16
CA ASP A 572 46.32 -36.83 -10.56
C ASP A 572 45.84 -35.43 -10.95
N GLY A 573 45.45 -34.62 -9.96
CA GLY A 573 44.92 -33.26 -10.12
C GLY A 573 45.77 -32.35 -11.03
N PRO A 574 47.08 -32.17 -10.78
CA PRO A 574 47.93 -31.34 -11.64
C PRO A 574 48.02 -31.85 -13.08
N ALA A 575 48.05 -33.18 -13.28
CA ALA A 575 48.09 -33.78 -14.62
C ALA A 575 46.78 -33.52 -15.38
N MET A 576 45.63 -33.67 -14.71
CA MET A 576 44.32 -33.33 -15.26
C MET A 576 44.22 -31.84 -15.59
N ALA A 577 44.67 -30.96 -14.70
CA ALA A 577 44.67 -29.51 -14.93
C ALA A 577 45.47 -29.13 -16.18
N ARG A 578 46.69 -29.67 -16.35
CA ARG A 578 47.50 -29.45 -17.57
C ARG A 578 46.78 -29.91 -18.84
N HIS A 579 46.09 -31.06 -18.79
CA HIS A 579 45.33 -31.56 -19.93
C HIS A 579 44.17 -30.63 -20.30
N LEU A 580 43.38 -30.20 -19.31
CA LEU A 580 42.26 -29.29 -19.51
C LEU A 580 42.70 -27.91 -20.00
N ILE A 581 43.78 -27.38 -19.44
CA ILE A 581 44.39 -26.11 -19.87
C ILE A 581 44.78 -26.18 -21.34
N ARG A 582 45.49 -27.25 -21.74
CA ARG A 582 45.88 -27.48 -23.13
C ARG A 582 44.67 -27.55 -24.06
N ALA A 583 43.60 -28.22 -23.64
CA ALA A 583 42.38 -28.32 -24.42
C ALA A 583 41.68 -26.96 -24.58
N ALA A 584 41.59 -26.16 -23.50
CA ALA A 584 40.99 -24.83 -23.53
C ALA A 584 41.77 -23.87 -24.44
N VAL A 585 43.09 -23.84 -24.30
CA VAL A 585 43.99 -23.00 -25.12
C VAL A 585 43.90 -23.36 -26.60
N ALA A 586 43.80 -24.66 -26.92
CA ALA A 586 43.58 -25.12 -28.28
C ALA A 586 42.19 -24.71 -28.81
N ALA A 587 41.13 -24.79 -27.98
CA ALA A 587 39.78 -24.36 -28.36
C ALA A 587 39.72 -22.85 -28.67
N TRP A 588 40.50 -22.04 -27.96
CA TRP A 588 40.65 -20.60 -28.21
C TRP A 588 41.53 -20.24 -29.43
N GLY A 589 42.04 -21.24 -30.15
CA GLY A 589 42.83 -21.04 -31.37
C GLY A 589 44.31 -20.77 -31.13
N ALA A 590 44.81 -20.89 -29.90
CA ALA A 590 46.21 -20.64 -29.54
C ALA A 590 47.02 -21.94 -29.37
N ARG A 591 46.82 -22.91 -30.28
CA ARG A 591 47.40 -24.26 -30.15
C ARG A 591 48.93 -24.25 -30.11
N GLU A 592 49.58 -23.31 -30.78
CA GLU A 592 51.04 -23.17 -30.81
C GLU A 592 51.62 -22.66 -29.48
N GLN A 593 50.86 -21.86 -28.73
CA GLN A 593 51.25 -21.32 -27.41
C GLN A 593 50.89 -22.27 -26.26
N ALA A 594 50.21 -23.39 -26.54
CA ALA A 594 49.69 -24.28 -25.49
C ALA A 594 50.77 -24.83 -24.56
N ASP A 595 51.98 -25.12 -25.06
CA ASP A 595 53.07 -25.61 -24.22
C ASP A 595 53.59 -24.55 -23.23
N GLU A 596 53.71 -23.30 -23.67
CA GLU A 596 54.16 -22.18 -22.84
C GLU A 596 53.13 -21.84 -21.76
N VAL A 597 51.85 -21.81 -22.14
CA VAL A 597 50.73 -21.56 -21.22
C VAL A 597 50.62 -22.68 -20.18
N VAL A 598 50.73 -23.95 -20.60
CA VAL A 598 50.71 -25.10 -19.69
C VAL A 598 51.90 -25.06 -18.73
N LEU A 599 53.09 -24.73 -19.21
CA LEU A 599 54.29 -24.64 -18.38
C LEU A 599 54.17 -23.54 -17.32
N ALA A 600 53.72 -22.34 -17.70
CA ALA A 600 53.51 -21.25 -16.75
C ALA A 600 52.42 -21.60 -15.72
N ALA A 601 51.32 -22.21 -16.15
CA ALA A 601 50.30 -22.70 -15.23
C ALA A 601 50.86 -23.75 -14.27
N ASP A 602 51.70 -24.68 -14.75
CA ASP A 602 52.29 -25.74 -13.92
C ASP A 602 53.19 -25.18 -12.81
N GLU A 603 53.99 -24.16 -13.14
CA GLU A 603 54.80 -23.44 -12.15
C GLU A 603 53.93 -22.70 -11.11
N LEU A 604 52.85 -22.04 -11.54
CA LEU A 604 51.95 -21.35 -10.62
C LEU A 604 51.17 -22.33 -9.73
N MET A 605 50.66 -23.42 -10.30
CA MET A 605 49.96 -24.50 -9.57
C MET A 605 50.88 -25.16 -8.54
N THR A 606 52.11 -25.48 -8.94
CA THR A 606 53.10 -26.11 -8.05
C THR A 606 53.48 -25.17 -6.92
N ASN A 607 53.69 -23.88 -7.21
CA ASN A 607 53.95 -22.90 -6.16
C ASN A 607 52.80 -22.79 -5.16
N ALA A 608 51.56 -22.75 -5.64
CA ALA A 608 50.37 -22.72 -4.77
C ALA A 608 50.28 -23.98 -3.89
N LEU A 609 50.44 -25.17 -4.46
CA LEU A 609 50.31 -26.44 -3.73
C LEU A 609 51.48 -26.76 -2.79
N VAL A 610 52.69 -26.28 -3.09
CA VAL A 610 53.88 -26.52 -2.25
C VAL A 610 53.98 -25.52 -1.11
N HIS A 611 53.53 -24.29 -1.31
CA HIS A 611 53.67 -23.20 -0.34
C HIS A 611 52.41 -22.90 0.47
N THR A 612 51.33 -23.64 0.25
CA THR A 612 50.10 -23.52 1.03
C THR A 612 49.59 -24.90 1.47
N ASP A 613 49.07 -24.98 2.70
CA ASP A 613 48.42 -26.19 3.22
C ASP A 613 46.98 -26.37 2.67
N GLY A 614 46.54 -25.44 1.80
CA GLY A 614 45.19 -25.39 1.23
C GLY A 614 45.18 -25.70 -0.28
N GLY A 615 43.99 -26.00 -0.81
CA GLY A 615 43.83 -26.22 -2.25
C GLY A 615 44.08 -24.97 -3.09
N ALA A 616 44.31 -25.17 -4.39
CA ALA A 616 44.49 -24.08 -5.35
C ALA A 616 43.33 -24.05 -6.34
N GLN A 617 42.89 -22.86 -6.74
CA GLN A 617 41.90 -22.69 -7.80
C GLN A 617 42.55 -22.04 -9.02
N ILE A 618 42.57 -22.77 -10.13
CA ILE A 618 43.06 -22.27 -11.41
C ILE A 618 41.88 -21.76 -12.22
N SER A 619 42.02 -20.58 -12.78
CA SER A 619 41.12 -20.03 -13.78
C SER A 619 41.90 -19.65 -15.03
N LEU A 620 41.46 -20.13 -16.18
CA LEU A 620 41.93 -19.64 -17.48
C LEU A 620 40.78 -18.99 -18.22
N ARG A 621 41.07 -17.86 -18.87
CA ARG A 621 40.08 -17.14 -19.68
C ARG A 621 40.71 -16.44 -20.86
N LEU A 622 39.92 -16.22 -21.90
CA LEU A 622 40.25 -15.30 -22.98
C LEU A 622 39.74 -13.90 -22.58
N THR A 623 40.64 -12.93 -22.45
CA THR A 623 40.30 -11.55 -22.12
C THR A 623 39.61 -10.85 -23.30
N ALA A 624 38.95 -9.73 -23.03
CA ALA A 624 38.24 -8.96 -24.07
C ALA A 624 39.18 -8.42 -25.17
N ASP A 625 40.46 -8.20 -24.87
CA ASP A 625 41.50 -7.82 -25.82
C ASP A 625 42.19 -9.03 -26.50
N GLY A 626 41.66 -10.24 -26.28
CA GLY A 626 42.08 -11.45 -26.99
C GLY A 626 43.36 -12.10 -26.46
N ARG A 627 43.71 -11.90 -25.18
CA ARG A 627 44.83 -12.59 -24.51
C ARG A 627 44.31 -13.76 -23.68
N ILE A 628 45.15 -14.77 -23.47
CA ILE A 628 44.87 -15.84 -22.51
C ILE A 628 45.39 -15.39 -21.15
N ARG A 629 44.51 -15.29 -20.16
CA ARG A 629 44.88 -15.02 -18.78
C ARG A 629 44.74 -16.28 -17.93
N ILE A 630 45.79 -16.60 -17.19
CA ILE A 630 45.85 -17.68 -16.21
C ILE A 630 45.88 -17.03 -14.84
N GLU A 631 45.06 -17.52 -13.92
CA GLU A 631 44.98 -17.04 -12.54
C GLU A 631 45.00 -18.27 -11.62
N VAL A 632 45.95 -18.31 -10.68
CA VAL A 632 46.02 -19.35 -9.65
C VAL A 632 45.80 -18.70 -8.29
N GLU A 633 44.69 -19.04 -7.66
CA GLU A 633 44.30 -18.56 -6.34
C GLU A 633 44.64 -19.58 -5.27
N ASP A 634 45.27 -19.11 -4.19
CA ASP A 634 45.62 -19.88 -3.00
C ASP A 634 45.24 -19.14 -1.72
N GLY A 635 45.10 -19.88 -0.62
CA GLY A 635 44.70 -19.33 0.69
C GLY A 635 45.83 -18.62 1.46
N SER A 636 47.01 -18.41 0.87
CA SER A 636 48.15 -17.78 1.54
C SER A 636 48.26 -16.30 1.22
N SER A 637 48.41 -15.50 2.27
CA SER A 637 48.68 -14.07 2.19
C SER A 637 50.16 -13.73 1.91
N ALA A 638 51.05 -14.73 1.86
CA ALA A 638 52.47 -14.51 1.58
C ALA A 638 52.70 -14.20 0.09
N LEU A 639 53.30 -13.04 -0.19
CA LEU A 639 53.65 -12.64 -1.56
C LEU A 639 54.72 -13.58 -2.15
N PRO A 640 54.60 -13.96 -3.43
CA PRO A 640 55.62 -14.75 -4.11
C PRO A 640 56.95 -13.98 -4.16
N GLN A 641 58.03 -14.59 -3.67
CA GLN A 641 59.37 -13.97 -3.71
C GLN A 641 60.16 -14.52 -4.89
N ARG A 642 60.68 -13.60 -5.73
CA ARG A 642 61.66 -13.94 -6.77
C ARG A 642 62.94 -14.40 -6.09
N ARG A 643 63.32 -15.66 -6.28
CA ARG A 643 64.59 -16.21 -5.82
C ARG A 643 65.54 -16.36 -7.00
N GLU A 644 66.77 -15.86 -6.87
CA GLU A 644 67.85 -16.21 -7.79
C GLU A 644 68.35 -17.61 -7.44
N ALA A 645 67.93 -18.60 -8.21
CA ALA A 645 68.40 -19.97 -8.07
C ALA A 645 69.87 -20.04 -8.53
N GLY A 646 70.79 -20.37 -7.63
CA GLY A 646 72.17 -20.68 -8.00
C GLY A 646 72.26 -21.87 -8.98
N ASP A 647 73.42 -22.06 -9.62
CA ASP A 647 73.61 -22.99 -10.74
C ASP A 647 73.14 -24.44 -10.49
N TRP A 648 73.02 -24.86 -9.22
CA TRP A 648 72.65 -26.22 -8.80
C TRP A 648 71.33 -26.33 -8.02
N ALA A 649 70.53 -25.25 -7.90
CA ALA A 649 69.27 -25.28 -7.16
C ALA A 649 68.12 -25.95 -7.96
N VAL A 650 67.47 -26.95 -7.35
CA VAL A 650 66.36 -27.75 -7.92
C VAL A 650 64.98 -27.07 -7.77
N SER A 651 64.90 -25.98 -6.99
CA SER A 651 63.67 -25.20 -6.76
C SER A 651 63.93 -23.68 -6.85
N GLY A 652 62.88 -22.88 -7.05
CA GLY A 652 62.97 -21.41 -7.06
C GLY A 652 63.09 -20.73 -8.43
N ARG A 653 62.96 -21.48 -9.54
CA ARG A 653 62.98 -20.91 -10.92
C ARG A 653 61.60 -20.60 -11.50
N GLY A 654 60.51 -21.02 -10.85
CA GLY A 654 59.16 -20.95 -11.42
C GLY A 654 58.71 -19.54 -11.82
N LEU A 655 58.86 -18.54 -10.95
CA LEU A 655 58.50 -17.16 -11.29
C LEU A 655 59.41 -16.54 -12.35
N LEU A 656 60.67 -16.99 -12.48
CA LEU A 656 61.56 -16.55 -13.57
C LEU A 656 61.11 -17.11 -14.92
N LEU A 657 60.54 -18.32 -14.95
CA LEU A 657 59.96 -18.91 -16.15
C LEU A 657 58.68 -18.18 -16.54
N VAL A 658 57.79 -17.87 -15.59
CA VAL A 658 56.58 -17.07 -15.84
C VAL A 658 56.94 -15.68 -16.38
N ASP A 659 57.93 -15.01 -15.80
CA ASP A 659 58.43 -13.68 -16.24
C ASP A 659 59.00 -13.70 -17.67
N ARG A 660 59.56 -14.83 -18.11
CA ARG A 660 60.12 -15.00 -19.46
C ARG A 660 59.07 -15.34 -20.52
N LEU A 661 58.01 -16.06 -20.13
CA LEU A 661 57.02 -16.63 -21.04
C LEU A 661 55.78 -15.73 -21.18
N ALA A 662 55.36 -15.07 -20.10
CA ALA A 662 54.17 -14.25 -20.08
C ALA A 662 54.44 -12.84 -20.62
N VAL A 663 53.42 -12.24 -21.26
CA VAL A 663 53.42 -10.84 -21.67
C VAL A 663 53.34 -9.91 -20.45
N ALA A 664 52.58 -10.33 -19.45
CA ALA A 664 52.46 -9.65 -18.16
C ALA A 664 52.15 -10.69 -17.09
N TRP A 665 52.58 -10.43 -15.85
CA TRP A 665 52.18 -11.22 -14.69
C TRP A 665 52.13 -10.34 -13.45
N GLY A 666 51.35 -10.76 -12.45
CA GLY A 666 51.15 -10.00 -11.23
C GLY A 666 50.53 -10.82 -10.11
N VAL A 667 50.29 -10.14 -8.99
CA VAL A 667 49.70 -10.73 -7.78
C VAL A 667 48.61 -9.81 -7.26
N GLU A 668 47.42 -10.36 -7.06
CA GLU A 668 46.26 -9.65 -6.53
C GLU A 668 45.84 -10.26 -5.19
N PRO A 669 45.76 -9.47 -4.10
CA PRO A 669 45.23 -9.97 -2.84
C PRO A 669 43.74 -10.33 -2.98
N ARG A 670 43.34 -11.45 -2.38
CA ARG A 670 41.95 -11.92 -2.28
C ARG A 670 41.59 -11.96 -0.80
N GLY A 671 40.34 -11.66 -0.43
CA GLY A 671 39.96 -11.43 0.97
C GLY A 671 40.40 -12.51 1.99
N GLY A 672 40.64 -13.75 1.55
CA GLY A 672 41.22 -14.85 2.35
C GLY A 672 42.47 -15.50 1.75
N GLY A 673 43.22 -14.82 0.87
CA GLY A 673 44.34 -15.40 0.14
C GLY A 673 44.96 -14.46 -0.89
N LYS A 674 45.51 -15.02 -1.97
CA LYS A 674 46.03 -14.24 -3.11
C LYS A 674 45.77 -14.97 -4.43
N SER A 675 45.74 -14.20 -5.52
CA SER A 675 45.74 -14.73 -6.88
C SER A 675 47.01 -14.29 -7.59
N VAL A 676 47.79 -15.24 -8.08
CA VAL A 676 48.93 -14.99 -8.97
C VAL A 676 48.44 -15.18 -10.39
N TRP A 677 48.65 -14.19 -11.25
CA TRP A 677 48.12 -14.22 -12.62
C TRP A 677 49.21 -13.94 -13.65
N CYS A 678 49.02 -14.46 -14.87
CA CYS A 678 49.86 -14.17 -16.02
C CYS A 678 49.06 -14.18 -17.33
N GLU A 679 49.53 -13.45 -18.33
CA GLU A 679 48.85 -13.25 -19.61
C GLU A 679 49.72 -13.64 -20.81
N PHE A 680 49.08 -14.23 -21.83
CA PHE A 680 49.71 -14.67 -23.07
C PHE A 680 48.97 -14.08 -24.28
N ALA A 681 49.72 -13.66 -25.29
CA ALA A 681 49.12 -13.20 -26.54
C ALA A 681 48.53 -14.37 -27.33
N VAL A 682 47.31 -14.22 -27.86
CA VAL A 682 46.78 -15.16 -28.85
C VAL A 682 47.11 -14.62 -30.25
N PRO A 683 47.83 -15.38 -31.09
CA PRO A 683 48.07 -14.97 -32.47
C PRO A 683 46.73 -14.81 -33.20
N ALA A 684 46.59 -13.74 -33.99
CA ALA A 684 45.45 -13.61 -34.88
C ALA A 684 45.44 -14.79 -35.87
N PRO A 685 44.28 -15.40 -36.18
CA PRO A 685 44.24 -16.42 -37.21
C PRO A 685 44.74 -15.82 -38.54
N PRO A 686 45.47 -16.59 -39.37
CA PRO A 686 45.82 -16.14 -40.71
C PRO A 686 44.54 -15.76 -41.47
N ALA A 687 44.57 -14.60 -42.11
CA ALA A 687 43.44 -13.99 -42.82
C ALA A 687 42.93 -14.84 -43.99
#